data_AF-A0A3Q7MKZ7-F1
#
_entry.id   AF-A0A3Q7MKZ7-F1
#
_cell.length_a   1.000
_cell.length_b   1.000
_cell.length_c   1.000
_cell.angle_alpha   90.00
_cell.angle_beta   90.00
_cell.angle_gamma   90.00
#
_symmetry.space_group_name_H-M   'P 1'
#
loop_
_entity.id
_entity.type
_entity.pdbx_description
1 polymer ?
#
loop_
_entity_poly.entity_id
_entity_poly.type
_entity_poly.pdbx_seq_one_letter_code
_entity_poly.pdbx_strand_id
1 'polypeptide(L)'
;MANKTQEVGGIHFPFPFTPYSIQKDFMAELYQVLEAGKIGIFESPTGTGKSLSLICGALSWLRDFEQKKHQEEARLLETGTVPLSDGQEQSLSLSSSCKETPGTLRPVGEPDWVTQFVQKKEERDLVDRLKEEQVRRKKREERLQQIRHNAQLKYAAKRMRQEEEEMERVLRLSREALAAGAAAELPEQPACGEEDLVLAEYESDEEKGAAGRVDQDEDGPEEEHVTKIYYCSRTHSQLAQFVHEVQQSPFGKDTRLVSLGSRQNLCINEDVKTLGSAQLINDRCMEMQRSKHEKSKAEEEKPKRRKQERRATCPFYGYEQLQLLRDQVLVGVKDIEQLVALGKEARACPYYGSRSAIPAAQLVVLPYQMLLHAATRQAAGIRLQGQVVLIDEAHNLIDTLTGIHSAEVSGSQLCQAHSQLLQYMERYGKRLKAKNLMYIKQILYLLEKFVTVLGGNTKQNPNTQSLLQTGTELKTINDFLFESQIDNINLFKVQRYCERSMVSRKLFGFTERYGTVLAPSREQPKLAGFQHFLQSLQPTVTQTSVTPVEEGEARVPRLASPLMHIESFLAALTTANQDGRVILSRQGSLSQSSLKFLLLNPAVHFAQVVKECRAVVIAGGTMQPIFQEPKRANQVEQVLMEYSRCIKYCGQAGGTVTGALLLSVVGGKMSEGINFSDNLGRCVVMVGMPYPNIKSPELQEKMAYLDQTLPRGPGQPPPGKALVENLCMKAVNQSIGRAIRHQKDFASIVLLDQRYARPPILGKLPAWIRDRVEVKATFGPAFAAMRKFHREKSVPS
;
A
#
# COMPACT_ATOMS: atom_id res chain seq x y z
N MET A 1 -20.73 -32.43 33.24
CA MET A 1 -21.90 -32.41 32.34
C MET A 1 -21.63 -31.38 31.26
N ALA A 2 -21.51 -31.84 30.02
CA ALA A 2 -21.11 -31.05 28.86
C ALA A 2 -22.29 -30.17 28.39
N ASN A 3 -22.12 -28.84 28.42
CA ASN A 3 -23.07 -27.93 27.84
C ASN A 3 -22.86 -27.88 26.32
N LYS A 4 -23.67 -28.68 25.60
CA LYS A 4 -23.90 -28.54 24.16
C LYS A 4 -24.39 -27.12 23.89
N THR A 5 -23.49 -26.27 23.41
CA THR A 5 -23.82 -24.91 22.97
C THR A 5 -24.48 -25.04 21.60
N GLN A 6 -25.71 -24.57 21.45
CA GLN A 6 -26.43 -24.55 20.17
C GLN A 6 -25.57 -23.87 19.09
N GLU A 7 -25.26 -24.63 18.05
CA GLU A 7 -24.48 -24.23 16.88
C GLU A 7 -25.39 -23.54 15.86
N VAL A 8 -24.99 -22.37 15.36
CA VAL A 8 -25.62 -21.74 14.20
C VAL A 8 -24.98 -22.37 12.96
N GLY A 9 -25.73 -23.19 12.23
CA GLY A 9 -25.31 -23.75 10.93
C GLY A 9 -24.47 -25.03 10.94
N GLY A 10 -24.25 -25.68 12.10
CA GLY A 10 -23.55 -26.98 12.17
C GLY A 10 -22.04 -26.92 11.93
N ILE A 11 -21.43 -25.74 11.96
CA ILE A 11 -19.98 -25.52 11.81
C ILE A 11 -19.40 -25.13 13.16
N HIS A 12 -18.46 -25.94 13.66
CA HIS A 12 -17.77 -25.68 14.92
C HIS A 12 -16.54 -24.79 14.67
N PHE A 13 -16.54 -23.58 15.24
CA PHE A 13 -15.41 -22.64 15.20
C PHE A 13 -14.58 -22.73 16.49
N PRO A 14 -13.36 -23.33 16.46
CA PRO A 14 -12.44 -23.26 17.59
C PRO A 14 -12.07 -21.79 17.87
N PHE A 15 -12.28 -21.36 19.11
CA PHE A 15 -12.01 -20.00 19.55
C PHE A 15 -11.29 -20.04 20.91
N PRO A 16 -10.33 -19.15 21.19
CA PRO A 16 -9.54 -19.20 22.43
C PRO A 16 -10.35 -18.88 23.70
N PHE A 17 -11.53 -18.26 23.57
CA PHE A 17 -12.49 -18.03 24.63
C PHE A 17 -13.92 -18.27 24.14
N THR A 18 -14.94 -18.10 24.97
CA THR A 18 -16.33 -18.22 24.52
C THR A 18 -16.69 -17.03 23.62
N PRO A 19 -16.96 -17.23 22.31
CA PRO A 19 -17.20 -16.12 21.39
C PRO A 19 -18.57 -15.48 21.65
N TYR A 20 -18.63 -14.16 21.48
CA TYR A 20 -19.88 -13.40 21.51
C TYR A 20 -20.79 -13.79 20.34
N SER A 21 -22.10 -13.56 20.47
CA SER A 21 -23.06 -13.84 19.39
C SER A 21 -22.65 -13.16 18.07
N ILE A 22 -22.30 -11.87 18.14
CA ILE A 22 -21.85 -11.11 16.97
C ILE A 22 -20.58 -11.67 16.31
N GLN A 23 -19.68 -12.27 17.08
CA GLN A 23 -18.47 -12.93 16.55
C GLN A 23 -18.84 -14.23 15.84
N LYS A 24 -19.81 -14.99 16.38
CA LYS A 24 -20.31 -16.21 15.73
C LYS A 24 -20.98 -15.89 14.40
N ASP A 25 -21.84 -14.88 14.38
CA ASP A 25 -22.51 -14.43 13.16
C ASP A 25 -21.49 -13.96 12.12
N PHE A 26 -20.50 -13.17 12.55
CA PHE A 26 -19.39 -12.74 11.70
C PHE A 26 -18.60 -13.92 11.10
N MET A 27 -18.25 -14.91 11.93
CA MET A 27 -17.49 -16.10 11.48
C MET A 27 -18.31 -16.96 10.52
N ALA A 28 -19.61 -17.12 10.76
CA ALA A 28 -20.51 -17.89 9.90
C ALA A 28 -20.66 -17.23 8.50
N GLU A 29 -20.91 -15.93 8.46
CA GLU A 29 -21.00 -15.18 7.21
C GLU A 29 -19.66 -15.16 6.46
N LEU A 30 -18.55 -14.98 7.18
CA LEU A 30 -17.20 -15.07 6.60
C LEU A 30 -16.98 -16.44 5.94
N TYR A 31 -17.31 -17.54 6.62
CA TYR A 31 -17.17 -18.89 6.08
C TYR A 31 -17.96 -19.07 4.78
N GLN A 32 -19.22 -18.61 4.74
CA GLN A 32 -20.06 -18.71 3.55
C GLN A 32 -19.50 -17.93 2.36
N VAL A 33 -18.97 -16.72 2.60
CA VAL A 33 -18.34 -15.90 1.55
C VAL A 33 -17.11 -16.59 0.98
N LEU A 34 -16.27 -17.18 1.83
CA LEU A 34 -15.05 -17.89 1.42
C LEU A 34 -15.39 -19.15 0.61
N GLU A 35 -16.40 -19.91 1.06
CA GLU A 35 -16.86 -21.11 0.37
C GLU A 35 -17.40 -20.77 -1.02
N ALA A 36 -18.25 -19.73 -1.11
CA ALA A 36 -18.86 -19.27 -2.34
C ALA A 36 -17.89 -18.59 -3.32
N GLY A 37 -16.65 -18.28 -2.91
CA GLY A 37 -15.69 -17.56 -3.75
C GLY A 37 -16.16 -16.14 -4.11
N LYS A 38 -16.75 -15.43 -3.15
CA LYS A 38 -17.30 -14.08 -3.36
C LYS A 38 -16.47 -13.00 -2.68
N ILE A 39 -16.82 -11.75 -2.98
CA ILE A 39 -16.30 -10.59 -2.27
C ILE A 39 -17.18 -10.35 -1.04
N GLY A 40 -16.56 -10.25 0.13
CA GLY A 40 -17.25 -9.91 1.38
C GLY A 40 -16.74 -8.59 1.94
N ILE A 41 -17.66 -7.70 2.31
CA ILE A 41 -17.33 -6.45 3.00
C ILE A 41 -17.93 -6.55 4.40
N PHE A 42 -17.08 -6.49 5.41
CA PHE A 42 -17.45 -6.69 6.79
C PHE A 42 -17.13 -5.47 7.64
N GLU A 43 -18.10 -5.06 8.44
CA GLU A 43 -17.94 -4.04 9.46
C GLU A 43 -18.00 -4.70 10.83
N SER A 44 -17.06 -4.35 11.70
CA SER A 44 -17.02 -4.85 13.07
C SER A 44 -16.47 -3.75 13.99
N PRO A 45 -17.21 -3.33 15.03
CA PRO A 45 -16.77 -2.24 15.91
C PRO A 45 -15.39 -2.52 16.51
N THR A 46 -14.55 -1.49 16.59
CA THR A 46 -13.21 -1.59 17.19
C THR A 46 -13.29 -2.12 18.63
N GLY A 47 -12.45 -3.10 18.96
CA GLY A 47 -12.40 -3.72 20.28
C GLY A 47 -13.27 -4.96 20.47
N THR A 48 -14.08 -5.35 19.48
CA THR A 48 -14.92 -6.57 19.55
C THR A 48 -14.20 -7.87 19.12
N GLY A 49 -12.87 -7.84 18.97
CA GLY A 49 -12.09 -9.02 18.54
C GLY A 49 -12.23 -9.35 17.04
N LYS A 50 -12.32 -8.32 16.19
CA LYS A 50 -12.42 -8.43 14.72
C LYS A 50 -11.34 -9.32 14.12
N SER A 51 -10.08 -9.04 14.45
CA SER A 51 -8.92 -9.76 13.94
C SER A 51 -8.96 -11.24 14.32
N LEU A 52 -9.27 -11.55 15.58
CA LEU A 52 -9.44 -12.92 16.05
C LEU A 52 -10.62 -13.65 15.38
N SER A 53 -11.73 -12.97 15.12
CA SER A 53 -12.89 -13.52 14.42
C SER A 53 -12.57 -13.82 12.95
N LEU A 54 -11.83 -12.92 12.29
CA LEU A 54 -11.30 -13.15 10.93
C LEU A 54 -10.36 -14.36 10.89
N ILE A 55 -9.44 -14.48 11.87
CA ILE A 55 -8.50 -15.61 11.96
C ILE A 55 -9.26 -16.92 12.13
N CYS A 56 -10.11 -17.01 13.15
CA CYS A 56 -10.76 -18.27 13.50
C CYS A 56 -11.75 -18.72 12.41
N GLY A 57 -12.50 -17.78 11.81
CA GLY A 57 -13.40 -18.11 10.69
C GLY A 57 -12.63 -18.55 9.44
N ALA A 58 -11.57 -17.82 9.06
CA ALA A 58 -10.82 -18.12 7.84
C ALA A 58 -9.94 -19.39 7.96
N LEU A 59 -9.28 -19.62 9.11
CA LEU A 59 -8.50 -20.84 9.33
C LEU A 59 -9.38 -22.08 9.50
N SER A 60 -10.58 -21.95 10.09
CA SER A 60 -11.55 -23.05 10.12
C SER A 60 -11.97 -23.42 8.70
N TRP A 61 -12.30 -22.42 7.87
CA TRP A 61 -12.60 -22.65 6.46
C TRP A 61 -11.43 -23.31 5.73
N LEU A 62 -10.18 -22.84 5.92
CA LEU A 62 -9.01 -23.41 5.26
C LEU A 62 -8.82 -24.88 5.61
N ARG A 63 -8.95 -25.23 6.89
CA ARG A 63 -8.82 -26.62 7.36
C ARG A 63 -9.90 -27.52 6.76
N ASP A 64 -11.15 -27.06 6.78
CA ASP A 64 -12.27 -27.82 6.21
C ASP A 64 -12.13 -27.96 4.69
N PHE A 65 -11.65 -26.91 4.01
CA PHE A 65 -11.39 -26.90 2.58
C PHE A 65 -10.26 -27.86 2.19
N GLU A 66 -9.15 -27.87 2.93
CA GLU A 66 -8.06 -28.84 2.76
C GLU A 66 -8.56 -30.28 2.99
N GLN A 67 -9.36 -30.52 4.03
CA GLN A 67 -9.95 -31.83 4.29
C GLN A 67 -10.88 -32.30 3.18
N LYS A 68 -11.78 -31.44 2.68
CA LYS A 68 -12.67 -31.76 1.55
C LYS A 68 -11.85 -32.10 0.30
N LYS A 69 -10.84 -31.30 0.00
CA LYS A 69 -9.94 -31.55 -1.14
C LYS A 69 -9.24 -32.91 -1.00
N HIS A 70 -8.74 -33.24 0.19
CA HIS A 70 -8.11 -34.54 0.43
C HIS A 70 -9.08 -35.72 0.32
N GLN A 71 -10.32 -35.56 0.76
CA GLN A 71 -11.36 -36.59 0.60
C GLN A 71 -11.72 -36.79 -0.87
N GLU A 72 -11.80 -35.72 -1.66
CA GLU A 72 -12.05 -35.79 -3.09
C GLU A 72 -10.88 -36.44 -3.85
N GLU A 73 -9.64 -36.04 -3.55
CA GLU A 73 -8.42 -36.68 -4.06
C GLU A 73 -8.40 -38.18 -3.71
N ALA A 74 -8.73 -38.56 -2.48
CA ALA A 74 -8.79 -39.97 -2.06
C ALA A 74 -9.86 -40.75 -2.81
N ARG A 75 -11.06 -40.19 -3.01
CA ARG A 75 -12.14 -40.82 -3.80
C ARG A 75 -11.73 -41.04 -5.26
N LEU A 76 -11.04 -40.08 -5.88
CA LEU A 76 -10.54 -40.22 -7.26
C LEU A 76 -9.49 -41.33 -7.36
N LEU A 77 -8.61 -41.47 -6.36
CA LEU A 77 -7.63 -42.54 -6.30
C LEU A 77 -8.26 -43.94 -6.10
N GLU A 78 -9.29 -44.04 -5.25
CA GLU A 78 -10.06 -45.28 -5.05
C GLU A 78 -10.81 -45.70 -6.31
N THR A 79 -11.42 -44.74 -7.01
CA THR A 79 -12.16 -45.01 -8.26
C THR A 79 -11.23 -45.46 -9.40
N GLY A 80 -10.00 -44.92 -9.44
CA GLY A 80 -8.97 -45.29 -10.43
C GLY A 80 -8.19 -46.56 -10.13
N THR A 81 -8.33 -47.17 -8.93
CA THR A 81 -7.60 -48.38 -8.52
C THR A 81 -8.40 -49.67 -8.63
N VAL A 82 -9.70 -49.62 -8.95
CA VAL A 82 -10.49 -50.82 -9.24
C VAL A 82 -10.12 -51.34 -10.64
N PRO A 83 -9.53 -52.53 -10.79
CA PRO A 83 -9.48 -53.19 -12.08
C PRO A 83 -10.93 -53.54 -12.44
N LEU A 84 -11.45 -52.97 -13.52
CA LEU A 84 -12.70 -53.43 -14.13
C LEU A 84 -12.54 -54.93 -14.44
N SER A 85 -13.11 -55.79 -13.60
CA SER A 85 -13.40 -57.15 -14.03
C SER A 85 -14.50 -57.05 -15.08
N ASP A 86 -14.26 -57.62 -16.25
CA ASP A 86 -15.23 -57.74 -17.33
C ASP A 86 -16.62 -58.15 -16.80
N GLY A 87 -17.63 -57.31 -17.07
CA GLY A 87 -19.03 -57.71 -16.93
C GLY A 87 -19.94 -56.64 -16.31
N GLN A 88 -20.80 -56.09 -17.17
CA GLN A 88 -22.02 -55.32 -16.88
C GLN A 88 -21.87 -53.82 -16.56
N GLU A 89 -21.94 -53.04 -17.64
CA GLU A 89 -22.26 -51.62 -17.64
C GLU A 89 -23.67 -51.38 -17.03
N GLN A 90 -23.70 -50.76 -15.85
CA GLN A 90 -24.83 -49.91 -15.44
C GLN A 90 -24.27 -48.53 -15.10
N SER A 91 -24.42 -47.62 -16.05
CA SER A 91 -24.07 -46.22 -15.93
C SER A 91 -24.94 -45.52 -14.88
N LEU A 92 -24.36 -45.15 -13.73
CA LEU A 92 -24.92 -44.13 -12.85
C LEU A 92 -24.42 -42.76 -13.31
N SER A 93 -25.28 -42.05 -14.05
CA SER A 93 -25.03 -40.69 -14.51
C SER A 93 -25.05 -39.69 -13.34
N LEU A 94 -23.89 -39.15 -12.98
CA LEU A 94 -23.79 -37.91 -12.21
C LEU A 94 -24.11 -36.73 -13.13
N SER A 95 -25.24 -36.09 -12.87
CA SER A 95 -25.75 -34.94 -13.60
C SER A 95 -24.87 -33.70 -13.38
N SER A 96 -24.00 -33.41 -14.35
CA SER A 96 -23.41 -32.08 -14.51
C SER A 96 -24.40 -31.19 -15.26
N SER A 97 -25.00 -30.23 -14.54
CA SER A 97 -25.84 -29.18 -15.11
C SER A 97 -24.97 -28.11 -15.75
N CYS A 98 -24.63 -28.27 -17.02
CA CYS A 98 -24.18 -27.18 -17.87
C CYS A 98 -25.13 -27.07 -19.08
N LYS A 99 -25.88 -25.97 -19.14
CA LYS A 99 -26.66 -25.56 -20.32
C LYS A 99 -25.69 -25.25 -21.46
N GLU A 100 -25.57 -26.15 -22.42
CA GLU A 100 -24.89 -25.88 -23.68
C GLU A 100 -25.76 -25.02 -24.60
N THR A 101 -25.15 -24.02 -25.21
CA THR A 101 -25.71 -23.23 -26.31
C THR A 101 -25.50 -24.01 -27.62
N PRO A 102 -26.51 -24.10 -28.51
CA PRO A 102 -26.40 -24.90 -29.72
C PRO A 102 -25.72 -24.08 -30.83
N GLY A 103 -24.48 -24.42 -31.19
CA GLY A 103 -23.83 -23.72 -32.30
C GLY A 103 -22.34 -23.97 -32.55
N THR A 104 -21.87 -25.22 -32.53
CA THR A 104 -20.60 -25.55 -33.21
C THR A 104 -20.72 -26.92 -33.87
N LEU A 105 -20.56 -26.97 -35.19
CA LEU A 105 -20.56 -28.18 -36.01
C LEU A 105 -19.39 -29.09 -35.61
N ARG A 106 -19.70 -30.36 -35.28
CA ARG A 106 -18.74 -31.43 -35.00
C ARG A 106 -17.85 -31.70 -36.23
N PRO A 107 -16.54 -31.90 -36.07
CA PRO A 107 -15.72 -32.51 -37.12
C PRO A 107 -16.11 -34.00 -37.25
N VAL A 108 -16.45 -34.41 -38.46
CA VAL A 108 -16.71 -35.81 -38.82
C VAL A 108 -15.37 -36.54 -38.89
N GLY A 109 -15.16 -37.57 -38.06
CA GLY A 109 -14.13 -38.58 -38.36
C GLY A 109 -13.28 -39.16 -37.23
N GLU A 110 -13.50 -38.86 -35.94
CA GLU A 110 -12.79 -39.56 -34.86
C GLU A 110 -13.65 -40.71 -34.29
N PRO A 111 -13.16 -41.97 -34.29
CA PRO A 111 -13.89 -43.08 -33.68
C PRO A 111 -14.05 -42.89 -32.16
N ASP A 112 -15.23 -43.16 -31.61
CA ASP A 112 -15.55 -43.01 -30.17
C ASP A 112 -14.55 -43.73 -29.24
N TRP A 113 -13.88 -44.80 -29.71
CA TRP A 113 -12.88 -45.50 -28.93
C TRP A 113 -11.58 -44.69 -28.74
N VAL A 114 -11.25 -43.80 -29.67
CA VAL A 114 -10.06 -42.92 -29.58
C VAL A 114 -10.29 -41.85 -28.53
N THR A 115 -11.45 -41.21 -28.53
CA THR A 115 -11.84 -40.19 -27.53
C THR A 115 -11.95 -40.80 -26.14
N GLN A 116 -12.54 -42.00 -26.01
CA GLN A 116 -12.57 -42.74 -24.74
C GLN A 116 -11.19 -43.18 -24.26
N PHE A 117 -10.28 -43.55 -25.18
CA PHE A 117 -8.90 -43.91 -24.83
C PHE A 117 -8.09 -42.68 -24.39
N VAL A 118 -8.25 -41.54 -25.07
CA VAL A 118 -7.64 -40.26 -24.67
C VAL A 118 -8.14 -39.82 -23.30
N GLN A 119 -9.46 -39.88 -23.05
CA GLN A 119 -10.04 -39.58 -21.74
C GLN A 119 -9.54 -40.53 -20.65
N LYS A 120 -9.52 -41.86 -20.90
CA LYS A 120 -8.98 -42.85 -19.94
C LYS A 120 -7.48 -42.67 -19.69
N LYS A 121 -6.72 -42.25 -20.70
CA LYS A 121 -5.30 -41.94 -20.56
C LYS A 121 -5.11 -40.66 -19.72
N GLU A 122 -5.88 -39.61 -19.99
CA GLU A 122 -5.88 -38.38 -19.20
C GLU A 122 -6.28 -38.63 -17.74
N GLU A 123 -7.26 -39.49 -17.49
CA GLU A 123 -7.66 -39.93 -16.15
C GLU A 123 -6.54 -40.69 -15.44
N ARG A 124 -5.86 -41.63 -16.12
CA ARG A 124 -4.70 -42.35 -15.57
C ARG A 124 -3.53 -41.42 -15.28
N ASP A 125 -3.19 -40.55 -16.22
CA ASP A 125 -2.14 -39.54 -16.07
C ASP A 125 -2.46 -38.59 -14.90
N LEU A 126 -3.74 -38.24 -14.70
CA LEU A 126 -4.20 -37.46 -13.56
C LEU A 126 -4.04 -38.22 -12.24
N VAL A 127 -4.46 -39.49 -12.19
CA VAL A 127 -4.33 -40.35 -11.01
C VAL A 127 -2.86 -40.55 -10.62
N ASP A 128 -1.97 -40.77 -11.59
CA ASP A 128 -0.56 -40.98 -11.33
C ASP A 128 0.12 -39.66 -10.87
N ARG A 129 -0.25 -38.51 -11.44
CA ARG A 129 0.16 -37.19 -10.90
C ARG A 129 -0.30 -37.01 -9.45
N LEU A 130 -1.55 -37.34 -9.12
CA LEU A 130 -2.09 -37.23 -7.75
C LEU A 130 -1.36 -38.16 -6.76
N LYS A 131 -0.96 -39.37 -7.18
CA LYS A 131 -0.15 -40.28 -6.35
C LYS A 131 1.24 -39.71 -6.08
N GLU A 132 1.91 -39.19 -7.11
CA GLU A 132 3.22 -38.55 -6.94
C GLU A 132 3.16 -37.34 -6.00
N GLU A 133 2.12 -36.51 -6.13
CA GLU A 133 1.83 -35.41 -5.22
C GLU A 133 1.64 -35.90 -3.78
N GLN A 134 0.82 -36.93 -3.54
CA GLN A 134 0.63 -37.50 -2.20
C GLN A 134 1.94 -37.98 -1.58
N VAL A 135 2.80 -38.66 -2.34
CA VAL A 135 4.10 -39.13 -1.85
C VAL A 135 5.00 -37.94 -1.50
N ARG A 136 5.02 -36.89 -2.32
CA ARG A 136 5.77 -35.66 -2.04
C ARG A 136 5.26 -34.94 -0.79
N ARG A 137 3.94 -34.87 -0.60
CA ARG A 137 3.29 -34.30 0.58
C ARG A 137 3.64 -35.06 1.85
N LYS A 138 3.51 -36.39 1.86
CA LYS A 138 3.88 -37.24 3.02
C LYS A 138 5.35 -37.07 3.42
N LYS A 139 6.28 -37.14 2.44
CA LYS A 139 7.72 -36.92 2.69
C LYS A 139 8.00 -35.52 3.29
N ARG A 140 7.24 -34.50 2.87
CA ARG A 140 7.37 -33.13 3.41
C ARG A 140 6.86 -33.06 4.85
N GLU A 141 5.71 -33.65 5.14
CA GLU A 141 5.14 -33.69 6.48
C GLU A 141 6.06 -34.43 7.46
N GLU A 142 6.59 -35.59 7.06
CA GLU A 142 7.59 -36.33 7.85
C GLU A 142 8.83 -35.47 8.13
N ARG A 143 9.35 -34.77 7.13
CA ARG A 143 10.50 -33.85 7.29
C ARG A 143 10.17 -32.70 8.24
N LEU A 144 8.98 -32.11 8.14
CA LEU A 144 8.54 -31.04 9.04
C LEU A 144 8.34 -31.54 10.48
N GLN A 145 7.82 -32.76 10.66
CA GLN A 145 7.68 -33.40 11.97
C GLN A 145 9.05 -33.71 12.60
N GLN A 146 10.00 -34.23 11.82
CA GLN A 146 11.39 -34.42 12.28
C GLN A 146 12.03 -33.10 12.70
N ILE A 147 11.83 -32.02 11.93
CA ILE A 147 12.36 -30.70 12.29
C ILE A 147 11.64 -30.14 13.52
N ARG A 148 10.32 -30.35 13.69
CA ARG A 148 9.59 -30.01 14.92
C ARG A 148 10.19 -30.71 16.14
N HIS A 149 10.44 -32.02 16.05
CA HIS A 149 11.06 -32.80 17.11
C HIS A 149 12.48 -32.30 17.43
N ASN A 150 13.29 -32.10 16.39
CA ASN A 150 14.65 -31.57 16.53
C ASN A 150 14.68 -30.13 17.07
N ALA A 151 13.70 -29.30 16.71
CA ALA A 151 13.55 -27.95 17.24
C ALA A 151 13.19 -27.98 18.73
N GLN A 152 12.26 -28.84 19.15
CA GLN A 152 11.93 -29.03 20.58
C GLN A 152 13.15 -29.48 21.39
N LEU A 153 13.94 -30.42 20.87
CA LEU A 153 15.20 -30.86 21.46
C LEU A 153 16.23 -29.73 21.53
N LYS A 154 16.35 -28.91 20.48
CA LYS A 154 17.22 -27.72 20.47
C LYS A 154 16.76 -26.65 21.47
N TYR A 155 15.45 -26.39 21.60
CA TYR A 155 14.91 -25.47 22.59
C TYR A 155 15.15 -25.97 24.02
N ALA A 156 14.97 -27.27 24.27
CA ALA A 156 15.30 -27.89 25.56
C ALA A 156 16.81 -27.77 25.86
N ALA A 157 17.68 -28.09 24.90
CA ALA A 157 19.13 -27.95 25.04
C ALA A 157 19.60 -26.49 25.15
N LYS A 158 18.88 -25.54 24.55
CA LYS A 158 19.15 -24.09 24.66
C LYS A 158 18.72 -23.55 26.03
N ARG A 159 17.61 -24.03 26.60
CA ARG A 159 17.22 -23.72 27.98
C ARG A 159 18.26 -24.23 28.98
N MET A 160 18.70 -25.49 28.85
CA MET A 160 19.78 -26.03 29.68
C MET A 160 21.08 -25.22 29.54
N ARG A 161 21.44 -24.83 28.31
CA ARG A 161 22.61 -23.97 28.08
C ARG A 161 22.44 -22.54 28.59
N GLN A 162 21.25 -21.97 28.54
CA GLN A 162 20.97 -20.64 29.11
C GLN A 162 21.02 -20.69 30.64
N GLU A 163 20.53 -21.76 31.25
CA GLU A 163 20.65 -22.00 32.70
C GLU A 163 22.12 -22.22 33.10
N GLU A 164 22.91 -22.96 32.30
CA GLU A 164 24.37 -23.10 32.48
C GLU A 164 25.12 -21.79 32.25
N GLU A 165 24.80 -21.01 31.21
CA GLU A 165 25.40 -19.72 30.90
C GLU A 165 25.00 -18.65 31.93
N GLU A 166 23.79 -18.67 32.50
CA GLU A 166 23.39 -17.81 33.61
C GLU A 166 24.13 -18.19 34.90
N MET A 167 24.30 -19.49 35.17
CA MET A 167 25.12 -19.98 36.28
C MET A 167 26.59 -19.58 36.09
N GLU A 168 27.13 -19.69 34.89
CA GLU A 168 28.49 -19.30 34.53
C GLU A 168 28.67 -17.78 34.53
N ARG A 169 27.66 -17.01 34.13
CA ARG A 169 27.67 -15.52 34.18
C ARG A 169 27.58 -15.02 35.62
N VAL A 170 26.83 -15.68 36.50
CA VAL A 170 26.85 -15.43 37.96
C VAL A 170 28.22 -15.75 38.55
N LEU A 171 28.86 -16.87 38.16
CA LEU A 171 30.23 -17.22 38.56
C LEU A 171 31.28 -16.26 38.00
N ARG A 172 31.07 -15.74 36.79
CA ARG A 172 31.96 -14.78 36.11
C ARG A 172 31.84 -13.36 36.68
N LEU A 173 30.64 -12.92 37.07
CA LEU A 173 30.42 -11.66 37.80
C LEU A 173 31.09 -11.67 39.18
N SER A 174 31.16 -12.83 39.85
CA SER A 174 31.98 -13.00 41.06
C SER A 174 33.50 -12.97 40.80
N ARG A 175 33.94 -13.27 39.58
CA ARG A 175 35.36 -13.28 39.18
C ARG A 175 35.84 -11.94 38.59
N GLU A 176 34.96 -11.21 37.91
CA GLU A 176 35.22 -9.88 37.33
C GLU A 176 35.17 -8.75 38.36
N ALA A 177 34.57 -8.97 39.54
CA ALA A 177 34.69 -8.09 40.71
C ALA A 177 36.14 -7.99 41.26
N LEU A 178 37.08 -8.81 40.77
CA LEU A 178 38.49 -8.85 41.20
C LEU A 178 39.50 -8.49 40.09
N ALA A 179 39.08 -8.17 38.87
CA ALA A 179 40.01 -7.83 37.79
C ALA A 179 39.39 -6.82 36.80
N ALA A 180 39.40 -5.54 37.17
CA ALA A 180 39.12 -4.45 36.25
C ALA A 180 40.43 -3.86 35.70
N GLY A 181 40.63 -3.90 34.38
CA GLY A 181 41.66 -3.12 33.71
C GLY A 181 41.97 -3.58 32.29
N ALA A 182 41.38 -2.91 31.30
CA ALA A 182 42.01 -2.39 30.06
C ALA A 182 40.99 -2.28 28.91
N ALA A 183 41.02 -1.12 28.24
CA ALA A 183 40.19 -0.72 27.11
C ALA A 183 40.64 -1.37 25.78
N ALA A 184 39.72 -1.50 24.82
CA ALA A 184 40.01 -1.92 23.44
C ALA A 184 39.33 -0.99 22.41
N GLU A 185 40.12 -0.62 21.41
CA GLU A 185 39.83 0.30 20.30
C GLU A 185 38.88 -0.27 19.25
N LEU A 186 38.20 0.62 18.52
CA LEU A 186 37.28 0.33 17.41
C LEU A 186 38.03 0.20 16.07
N PRO A 187 37.79 -0.83 15.23
CA PRO A 187 38.38 -0.91 13.89
C PRO A 187 37.61 -0.11 12.84
N GLU A 188 38.34 0.57 11.97
CA GLU A 188 37.87 1.28 10.78
C GLU A 188 37.30 0.34 9.69
N GLN A 189 36.31 0.83 8.93
CA GLN A 189 35.63 0.12 7.84
C GLN A 189 36.35 0.33 6.48
N PRO A 190 36.41 -0.70 5.59
CA PRO A 190 37.06 -0.59 4.28
C PRO A 190 36.17 0.09 3.21
N ALA A 191 36.79 0.96 2.41
CA ALA A 191 36.18 1.69 1.30
C ALA A 191 36.00 0.84 0.03
N CYS A 192 34.94 1.12 -0.75
CA CYS A 192 34.56 0.42 -1.99
C CYS A 192 35.22 1.04 -3.24
N GLY A 193 35.83 0.22 -4.12
CA GLY A 193 36.68 0.64 -5.26
C GLY A 193 35.99 1.25 -6.49
N GLU A 194 36.74 1.98 -7.33
CA GLU A 194 36.31 2.84 -8.47
C GLU A 194 35.64 2.14 -9.68
N GLU A 195 35.65 0.81 -9.76
CA GLU A 195 35.18 0.08 -10.94
C GLU A 195 33.65 -0.13 -11.00
N ASP A 196 32.93 -0.07 -9.87
CA ASP A 196 31.47 -0.35 -9.81
C ASP A 196 30.56 0.78 -10.34
N LEU A 197 31.11 1.97 -10.59
CA LEU A 197 30.33 3.15 -11.03
C LEU A 197 30.10 3.22 -12.54
N VAL A 198 30.68 2.34 -13.35
CA VAL A 198 30.54 2.36 -14.82
C VAL A 198 29.32 1.56 -15.27
N LEU A 199 28.49 2.14 -16.14
CA LEU A 199 27.31 1.45 -16.69
C LEU A 199 27.71 0.22 -17.50
N ALA A 200 27.08 -0.91 -17.22
CA ALA A 200 27.24 -2.13 -18.00
C ALA A 200 26.55 -1.96 -19.36
N GLU A 201 26.84 -2.87 -20.30
CA GLU A 201 26.24 -2.83 -21.63
C GLU A 201 24.72 -3.00 -21.58
N TYR A 202 24.01 -2.07 -22.21
CA TYR A 202 22.57 -2.17 -22.44
C TYR A 202 22.32 -2.70 -23.85
N GLU A 203 21.88 -3.95 -23.94
CA GLU A 203 21.39 -4.57 -25.17
C GLU A 203 19.89 -4.29 -25.31
N SER A 204 19.49 -3.73 -26.44
CA SER A 204 18.08 -3.48 -26.77
C SER A 204 17.40 -4.79 -27.15
N ASP A 205 16.18 -5.05 -26.67
CA ASP A 205 15.47 -6.32 -26.94
C ASP A 205 15.16 -6.56 -28.43
N GLU A 206 15.28 -5.54 -29.29
CA GLU A 206 15.14 -5.66 -30.74
C GLU A 206 16.33 -6.40 -31.41
N GLU A 207 17.49 -6.51 -30.75
CA GLU A 207 18.65 -7.29 -31.24
C GLU A 207 18.62 -8.77 -30.83
N LYS A 208 17.67 -9.18 -29.98
CA LYS A 208 17.43 -10.59 -29.61
C LYS A 208 16.45 -11.33 -30.54
N GLY A 209 16.07 -10.71 -31.65
CA GLY A 209 15.25 -11.36 -32.67
C GLY A 209 16.07 -12.35 -33.51
N ALA A 210 16.25 -13.58 -33.00
CA ALA A 210 16.35 -14.87 -33.76
C ALA A 210 17.31 -15.91 -33.15
N ALA A 211 18.17 -15.58 -32.17
CA ALA A 211 19.22 -16.50 -31.70
C ALA A 211 19.27 -16.72 -30.16
N GLY A 212 18.13 -16.61 -29.46
CA GLY A 212 18.10 -16.74 -27.99
C GLY A 212 16.76 -17.19 -27.42
N ARG A 213 16.08 -18.14 -28.07
CA ARG A 213 14.88 -18.83 -27.55
C ARG A 213 15.19 -20.28 -27.12
N VAL A 214 16.39 -20.51 -26.59
CA VAL A 214 16.73 -21.80 -25.97
C VAL A 214 16.86 -21.54 -24.47
N ASP A 215 15.90 -22.09 -23.74
CA ASP A 215 15.89 -22.46 -22.33
C ASP A 215 16.15 -21.37 -21.29
N GLN A 216 15.06 -20.72 -20.87
CA GLN A 216 14.87 -20.26 -19.49
C GLN A 216 13.60 -20.86 -18.91
N ASP A 217 13.38 -22.13 -19.18
CA ASP A 217 12.67 -23.01 -18.25
C ASP A 217 13.75 -23.78 -17.50
N GLU A 218 14.47 -23.11 -16.60
CA GLU A 218 15.02 -23.84 -15.45
C GLU A 218 13.81 -24.21 -14.59
N ASP A 219 13.14 -25.29 -15.01
CA ASP A 219 12.16 -26.03 -14.23
C ASP A 219 12.86 -26.56 -12.97
N GLY A 220 13.07 -25.67 -12.01
CA GLY A 220 13.11 -26.07 -10.61
C GLY A 220 11.81 -26.85 -10.33
N PRO A 221 11.85 -27.92 -9.51
CA PRO A 221 10.69 -28.78 -9.30
C PRO A 221 9.48 -27.91 -8.98
N GLU A 222 8.42 -27.99 -9.80
CA GLU A 222 7.19 -27.22 -9.61
C GLU A 222 6.72 -27.38 -8.16
N GLU A 223 7.01 -26.38 -7.32
CA GLU A 223 6.67 -26.45 -5.90
C GLU A 223 5.14 -26.30 -5.80
N GLU A 224 4.45 -27.40 -5.48
CA GLU A 224 2.99 -27.43 -5.30
C GLU A 224 2.49 -26.24 -4.46
N HIS A 225 1.66 -25.42 -5.07
CA HIS A 225 1.01 -24.31 -4.40
C HIS A 225 -0.19 -24.82 -3.58
N VAL A 226 -0.01 -24.88 -2.25
CA VAL A 226 -1.14 -25.09 -1.32
C VAL A 226 -2.12 -23.91 -1.40
N THR A 227 -3.39 -24.14 -1.09
CA THR A 227 -4.36 -23.04 -0.88
C THR A 227 -3.90 -22.15 0.27
N LYS A 228 -3.87 -20.84 0.02
CA LYS A 228 -3.29 -19.82 0.88
C LYS A 228 -4.31 -18.76 1.23
N ILE A 229 -4.18 -18.26 2.45
CA ILE A 229 -4.80 -17.04 2.91
C ILE A 229 -3.72 -15.95 2.99
N TYR A 230 -3.91 -14.88 2.24
CA TYR A 230 -3.09 -13.68 2.33
C TYR A 230 -3.75 -12.69 3.28
N TYR A 231 -3.13 -12.45 4.43
CA TYR A 231 -3.59 -11.43 5.37
C TYR A 231 -2.83 -10.13 5.17
N CYS A 232 -3.58 -9.05 4.96
CA CYS A 232 -3.05 -7.73 4.65
C CYS A 232 -3.49 -6.71 5.69
N SER A 233 -2.54 -5.93 6.20
CA SER A 233 -2.79 -4.81 7.11
C SER A 233 -1.92 -3.60 6.77
N ARG A 234 -2.24 -2.45 7.36
CA ARG A 234 -1.62 -1.15 7.03
C ARG A 234 -0.22 -1.02 7.60
N THR A 235 -0.01 -1.39 8.87
CA THR A 235 1.27 -1.17 9.57
C THR A 235 1.94 -2.47 10.00
N HIS A 236 3.27 -2.42 10.16
CA HIS A 236 4.06 -3.53 10.69
C HIS A 236 3.61 -3.93 12.11
N SER A 237 3.25 -2.95 12.95
CA SER A 237 2.75 -3.21 14.31
C SER A 237 1.43 -3.99 14.30
N GLN A 238 0.52 -3.71 13.36
CA GLN A 238 -0.73 -4.45 13.20
C GLN A 238 -0.47 -5.89 12.74
N LEU A 239 0.49 -6.08 11.82
CA LEU A 239 0.90 -7.43 11.39
C LEU A 239 1.52 -8.22 12.55
N ALA A 240 2.38 -7.59 13.36
CA ALA A 240 2.96 -8.24 14.54
C ALA A 240 1.90 -8.61 15.58
N GLN A 241 0.94 -7.71 15.86
CA GLN A 241 -0.20 -7.99 16.73
C GLN A 241 -1.01 -9.18 16.20
N PHE A 242 -1.34 -9.19 14.91
CA PHE A 242 -2.06 -10.29 14.27
C PHE A 242 -1.32 -11.63 14.42
N VAL A 243 -0.01 -11.65 14.20
CA VAL A 243 0.81 -12.86 14.37
C VAL A 243 0.76 -13.36 15.82
N HIS A 244 0.79 -12.45 16.80
CA HIS A 244 0.65 -12.82 18.21
C HIS A 244 -0.75 -13.37 18.54
N GLU A 245 -1.81 -12.81 17.96
CA GLU A 245 -3.17 -13.34 18.08
C GLU A 245 -3.30 -14.74 17.47
N VAL A 246 -2.63 -15.02 16.35
CA VAL A 246 -2.55 -16.36 15.76
C VAL A 246 -1.81 -17.33 16.69
N GLN A 247 -0.72 -16.91 17.35
CA GLN A 247 0.01 -17.73 18.32
C GLN A 247 -0.85 -18.12 19.53
N GLN A 248 -1.72 -17.22 20.00
CA GLN A 248 -2.65 -17.47 21.10
C GLN A 248 -3.90 -18.27 20.67
N SER A 249 -4.17 -18.36 19.37
CA SER A 249 -5.32 -19.09 18.84
C SER A 249 -5.14 -20.61 18.94
N PRO A 250 -6.23 -21.40 18.93
CA PRO A 250 -6.17 -22.86 18.86
C PRO A 250 -5.38 -23.39 17.65
N PHE A 251 -5.17 -22.57 16.63
CA PHE A 251 -4.50 -22.91 15.38
C PHE A 251 -3.00 -22.62 15.39
N GLY A 252 -2.45 -22.01 16.45
CA GLY A 252 -1.06 -21.54 16.48
C GLY A 252 0.02 -22.62 16.32
N LYS A 253 -0.28 -23.87 16.71
CA LYS A 253 0.68 -25.00 16.61
C LYS A 253 0.70 -25.67 15.25
N ASP A 254 -0.44 -25.66 14.55
CA ASP A 254 -0.63 -26.41 13.32
C ASP A 254 -0.51 -25.54 12.06
N THR A 255 -0.70 -24.23 12.20
CA THR A 255 -0.68 -23.28 11.07
C THR A 255 0.73 -22.97 10.60
N ARG A 256 0.97 -23.12 9.29
CA ARG A 256 2.20 -22.67 8.62
C ARG A 256 2.09 -21.20 8.23
N LEU A 257 2.57 -20.31 9.10
CA LEU A 257 2.54 -18.86 8.89
C LEU A 257 3.90 -18.31 8.42
N VAL A 258 3.88 -17.44 7.41
CA VAL A 258 5.05 -16.67 6.96
C VAL A 258 4.77 -15.18 7.04
N SER A 259 5.62 -14.46 7.76
CA SER A 259 5.58 -12.99 7.85
C SER A 259 6.51 -12.37 6.82
N LEU A 260 5.97 -11.53 5.93
CA LEU A 260 6.74 -10.81 4.91
C LEU A 260 7.04 -9.38 5.36
N GLY A 261 8.28 -8.95 5.14
CA GLY A 261 8.76 -7.63 5.51
C GLY A 261 9.70 -7.03 4.47
N SER A 262 10.05 -5.76 4.68
CA SER A 262 11.05 -5.06 3.89
C SER A 262 12.47 -5.61 4.17
N ARG A 263 13.42 -5.36 3.26
CA ARG A 263 14.83 -5.68 3.52
C ARG A 263 15.36 -4.91 4.74
N GLN A 264 14.86 -3.71 4.99
CA GLN A 264 15.24 -2.92 6.15
C GLN A 264 14.92 -3.63 7.48
N ASN A 265 13.79 -4.35 7.53
CA ASN A 265 13.38 -5.05 8.75
C ASN A 265 14.04 -6.44 8.88
N LEU A 266 14.28 -7.12 7.76
CA LEU A 266 14.74 -8.53 7.75
C LEU A 266 16.25 -8.72 7.51
N CYS A 267 17.02 -7.66 7.21
CA CYS A 267 18.45 -7.79 6.95
C CYS A 267 19.25 -8.00 8.24
N ILE A 268 20.09 -9.04 8.23
CA ILE A 268 21.04 -9.37 9.32
C ILE A 268 22.49 -8.97 9.02
N ASN A 269 22.77 -8.53 7.79
CA ASN A 269 24.11 -8.08 7.42
C ASN A 269 24.30 -6.63 7.91
N GLU A 270 25.17 -6.43 8.90
CA GLU A 270 25.42 -5.13 9.51
C GLU A 270 25.98 -4.10 8.50
N ASP A 271 26.78 -4.53 7.51
CA ASP A 271 27.30 -3.67 6.43
C ASP A 271 26.17 -3.05 5.58
N VAL A 272 25.06 -3.77 5.43
CA VAL A 272 23.91 -3.30 4.66
C VAL A 272 22.96 -2.54 5.57
N LYS A 273 22.76 -3.02 6.80
CA LYS A 273 21.80 -2.47 7.76
C LYS A 273 22.18 -1.06 8.23
N THR A 274 23.47 -0.78 8.37
CA THR A 274 24.01 0.53 8.80
C THR A 274 23.73 1.67 7.82
N LEU A 275 23.32 1.38 6.58
CA LEU A 275 23.01 2.39 5.56
C LEU A 275 21.78 3.26 5.91
N GLY A 276 20.91 2.80 6.82
CA GLY A 276 19.81 3.56 7.42
C GLY A 276 18.60 3.83 6.49
N SER A 277 18.83 4.04 5.20
CA SER A 277 17.78 4.25 4.19
C SER A 277 17.36 2.94 3.53
N ALA A 278 16.05 2.71 3.42
CA ALA A 278 15.47 1.52 2.79
C ALA A 278 15.93 1.33 1.34
N GLN A 279 16.13 2.42 0.61
CA GLN A 279 16.60 2.38 -0.77
C GLN A 279 18.04 1.91 -0.86
N LEU A 280 18.94 2.47 -0.05
CA LEU A 280 20.35 2.08 -0.01
C LEU A 280 20.53 0.61 0.40
N ILE A 281 19.72 0.16 1.36
CA ILE A 281 19.66 -1.24 1.78
C ILE A 281 19.27 -2.14 0.60
N ASN A 282 18.24 -1.77 -0.16
CA ASN A 282 17.81 -2.52 -1.34
C ASN A 282 18.90 -2.58 -2.41
N ASP A 283 19.55 -1.47 -2.65
CA ASP A 283 20.54 -1.31 -3.72
C ASP A 283 21.80 -2.11 -3.43
N ARG A 284 22.37 -1.94 -2.22
CA ARG A 284 23.54 -2.70 -1.78
C ARG A 284 23.26 -4.21 -1.71
N CYS A 285 22.07 -4.61 -1.27
CA CYS A 285 21.67 -6.01 -1.24
C CYS A 285 21.63 -6.63 -2.66
N MET A 286 21.08 -5.92 -3.64
CA MET A 286 21.02 -6.38 -5.04
C MET A 286 22.41 -6.41 -5.69
N GLU A 287 23.28 -5.46 -5.37
CA GLU A 287 24.67 -5.43 -5.85
C GLU A 287 25.46 -6.67 -5.38
N MET A 288 25.34 -7.02 -4.09
CA MET A 288 25.98 -8.20 -3.51
C MET A 288 25.51 -9.52 -4.16
N GLN A 289 24.36 -9.55 -4.85
CA GLN A 289 23.84 -10.73 -5.55
C GLN A 289 24.38 -10.88 -6.98
N ARG A 290 24.50 -9.77 -7.73
CA ARG A 290 24.94 -9.80 -9.14
C ARG A 290 26.36 -10.34 -9.31
N SER A 291 27.21 -10.18 -8.29
CA SER A 291 28.57 -10.71 -8.25
C SER A 291 28.66 -12.24 -8.42
N LYS A 292 27.56 -12.98 -8.20
CA LYS A 292 27.49 -14.45 -8.36
C LYS A 292 27.16 -14.90 -9.80
N HIS A 293 26.30 -14.18 -10.52
CA HIS A 293 25.86 -14.52 -11.89
C HIS A 293 26.87 -14.14 -12.97
N GLU A 294 27.71 -13.13 -12.76
CA GLU A 294 28.75 -12.75 -13.73
C GLU A 294 29.94 -13.72 -13.73
N LYS A 295 30.17 -14.45 -12.63
CA LYS A 295 31.22 -15.47 -12.56
C LYS A 295 30.89 -16.73 -13.38
N SER A 296 29.61 -17.11 -13.48
CA SER A 296 29.22 -18.34 -14.20
C SER A 296 29.25 -18.22 -15.72
N LYS A 297 29.35 -17.01 -16.29
CA LYS A 297 29.47 -16.79 -17.75
C LYS A 297 30.89 -16.49 -18.24
N ALA A 298 31.84 -16.23 -17.34
CA ALA A 298 33.17 -15.72 -17.68
C ALA A 298 34.30 -16.74 -17.50
N GLU A 299 34.02 -17.98 -17.04
CA GLU A 299 35.06 -18.97 -16.73
C GLU A 299 35.59 -19.77 -17.93
N GLU A 300 35.08 -19.59 -19.16
CA GLU A 300 35.57 -20.37 -20.32
C GLU A 300 36.63 -19.70 -21.21
N GLU A 301 36.99 -18.42 -21.07
CA GLU A 301 38.05 -17.84 -21.91
C GLU A 301 39.09 -16.96 -21.19
N LYS A 302 40.27 -17.58 -21.01
CA LYS A 302 41.65 -17.05 -20.89
C LYS A 302 42.21 -16.61 -19.52
N PRO A 303 43.52 -16.85 -19.27
CA PRO A 303 44.13 -16.68 -17.94
C PRO A 303 44.89 -15.36 -17.75
N LYS A 304 44.87 -14.91 -16.47
CA LYS A 304 45.85 -14.07 -15.75
C LYS A 304 46.19 -12.67 -16.29
N ARG A 305 45.71 -11.62 -15.60
CA ARG A 305 46.54 -10.63 -14.84
C ARG A 305 45.70 -9.44 -14.32
N ARG A 306 45.45 -9.43 -13.01
CA ARG A 306 45.58 -8.33 -12.02
C ARG A 306 44.78 -8.74 -10.79
N LYS A 307 45.31 -8.46 -9.60
CA LYS A 307 44.75 -8.85 -8.30
C LYS A 307 43.44 -8.06 -8.08
N GLN A 308 42.35 -8.57 -8.63
CA GLN A 308 41.02 -7.96 -8.53
C GLN A 308 40.53 -8.17 -7.10
N GLU A 309 40.20 -7.09 -6.39
CA GLU A 309 39.57 -7.15 -5.08
C GLU A 309 38.33 -8.05 -5.16
N ARG A 310 38.20 -9.00 -4.24
CA ARG A 310 37.09 -9.96 -4.23
C ARG A 310 35.79 -9.19 -4.06
N ARG A 311 34.98 -9.04 -5.12
CA ARG A 311 33.59 -8.58 -5.04
C ARG A 311 32.88 -9.35 -3.93
N ALA A 312 32.44 -8.63 -2.89
CA ALA A 312 31.88 -9.24 -1.70
C ALA A 312 30.46 -9.77 -2.00
N THR A 313 30.32 -11.08 -2.15
CA THR A 313 29.02 -11.75 -2.13
C THR A 313 28.48 -11.75 -0.70
N CYS A 314 27.16 -11.63 -0.54
CA CYS A 314 26.54 -11.66 0.79
C CYS A 314 26.81 -13.01 1.49
N PRO A 315 27.42 -13.03 2.69
CA PRO A 315 27.77 -14.28 3.38
C PRO A 315 26.54 -15.08 3.83
N PHE A 316 25.38 -14.43 3.94
CA PHE A 316 24.13 -15.05 4.39
C PHE A 316 23.26 -15.59 3.23
N TYR A 317 23.75 -15.54 1.99
CA TYR A 317 23.04 -15.97 0.78
C TYR A 317 23.57 -17.31 0.25
N GLY A 318 23.53 -18.35 1.08
CA GLY A 318 23.89 -19.73 0.74
C GLY A 318 22.67 -20.63 0.53
N TYR A 319 22.62 -21.39 -0.56
CA TYR A 319 21.44 -22.18 -0.95
C TYR A 319 21.03 -23.18 0.13
N GLU A 320 21.97 -23.97 0.65
CA GLU A 320 21.69 -24.98 1.70
C GLU A 320 21.17 -24.35 2.99
N GLN A 321 21.77 -23.25 3.44
CA GLN A 321 21.37 -22.55 4.66
C GLN A 321 20.00 -21.88 4.50
N LEU A 322 19.67 -21.38 3.30
CA LEU A 322 18.34 -20.86 2.99
C LEU A 322 17.27 -21.97 3.03
N GLN A 323 17.57 -23.16 2.51
CA GLN A 323 16.64 -24.30 2.54
C GLN A 323 16.38 -24.77 3.99
N LEU A 324 17.41 -24.81 4.83
CA LEU A 324 17.26 -25.11 6.26
C LEU A 324 16.43 -24.03 6.97
N LEU A 325 16.67 -22.75 6.67
CA LEU A 325 15.89 -21.66 7.25
C LEU A 325 14.43 -21.73 6.82
N ARG A 326 14.15 -22.03 5.53
CA ARG A 326 12.80 -22.22 5.00
C ARG A 326 12.01 -23.23 5.83
N ASP A 327 12.59 -24.40 6.06
CA ASP A 327 11.92 -25.46 6.80
C ASP A 327 11.70 -25.06 8.28
N GLN A 328 12.67 -24.34 8.89
CA GLN A 328 12.54 -23.83 10.26
C GLN A 328 11.49 -22.71 10.40
N VAL A 329 11.25 -21.92 9.36
CA VAL A 329 10.20 -20.90 9.34
C VAL A 329 8.82 -21.54 9.34
N LEU A 330 8.63 -22.66 8.65
CA LEU A 330 7.33 -23.35 8.53
C LEU A 330 6.93 -24.15 9.78
N VAL A 331 7.86 -24.37 10.71
CA VAL A 331 7.67 -25.22 11.89
C VAL A 331 6.76 -24.58 12.94
N GLY A 332 6.79 -23.26 13.07
CA GLY A 332 5.97 -22.52 14.04
C GLY A 332 5.75 -21.07 13.63
N VAL A 333 4.67 -20.50 14.13
CA VAL A 333 4.26 -19.12 13.84
C VAL A 333 5.29 -18.14 14.43
N LYS A 334 5.93 -17.34 13.57
CA LYS A 334 6.97 -16.38 13.94
C LYS A 334 6.65 -14.98 13.43
N ASP A 335 6.87 -13.98 14.28
CA ASP A 335 6.86 -12.56 13.87
C ASP A 335 8.17 -12.19 13.14
N ILE A 336 8.27 -10.94 12.69
CA ILE A 336 9.41 -10.48 11.89
C ILE A 336 10.69 -10.45 12.73
N GLU A 337 10.60 -10.06 13.99
CA GLU A 337 11.69 -9.99 14.95
C GLU A 337 12.26 -11.38 15.28
N GLN A 338 11.38 -12.36 15.49
CA GLN A 338 11.70 -13.78 15.71
C GLN A 338 12.31 -14.41 14.45
N LEU A 339 11.88 -14.01 13.25
CA LEU A 339 12.51 -14.43 11.99
C LEU A 339 13.94 -13.89 11.86
N VAL A 340 14.18 -12.65 12.27
CA VAL A 340 15.53 -12.06 12.29
C VAL A 340 16.44 -12.80 13.27
N ALA A 341 15.94 -13.10 14.47
CA ALA A 341 16.67 -13.89 15.46
C ALA A 341 17.02 -15.29 14.91
N LEU A 342 16.06 -15.95 14.27
CA LEU A 342 16.27 -17.27 13.66
C LEU A 342 17.32 -17.23 12.54
N GLY A 343 17.30 -16.21 11.68
CA GLY A 343 18.33 -16.10 10.62
C GLY A 343 19.72 -15.79 11.16
N LYS A 344 19.84 -15.07 12.30
CA LYS A 344 21.12 -14.90 12.99
C LYS A 344 21.65 -16.24 13.52
N GLU A 345 20.79 -17.04 14.15
CA GLU A 345 21.15 -18.37 14.65
C GLU A 345 21.53 -19.34 13.51
N ALA A 346 20.77 -19.33 12.43
CA ALA A 346 20.99 -20.19 11.27
C ALA A 346 22.09 -19.69 10.31
N ARG A 347 22.64 -18.48 10.55
CA ARG A 347 23.55 -17.76 9.63
C ARG A 347 23.01 -17.71 8.19
N ALA A 348 21.71 -17.46 8.04
CA ALA A 348 21.00 -17.45 6.76
C ALA A 348 20.14 -16.19 6.64
N CYS A 349 19.97 -15.68 5.42
CA CYS A 349 19.22 -14.44 5.17
C CYS A 349 17.70 -14.62 5.43
N PRO A 350 17.10 -13.94 6.44
CA PRO A 350 15.67 -14.04 6.72
C PRO A 350 14.79 -13.59 5.56
N TYR A 351 15.21 -12.55 4.84
CA TYR A 351 14.43 -11.98 3.73
C TYR A 351 14.21 -12.96 2.58
N TYR A 352 15.25 -13.68 2.16
CA TYR A 352 15.12 -14.68 1.09
C TYR A 352 14.64 -16.03 1.62
N GLY A 353 14.93 -16.37 2.88
CA GLY A 353 14.40 -17.57 3.53
C GLY A 353 12.88 -17.54 3.68
N SER A 354 12.30 -16.42 4.11
CA SER A 354 10.83 -16.27 4.23
C SER A 354 10.14 -16.32 2.87
N ARG A 355 10.74 -15.73 1.83
CA ARG A 355 10.22 -15.79 0.46
C ARG A 355 10.22 -17.20 -0.12
N SER A 356 11.28 -17.96 0.14
CA SER A 356 11.37 -19.37 -0.27
C SER A 356 10.35 -20.26 0.46
N ALA A 357 9.80 -19.80 1.60
CA ALA A 357 8.78 -20.51 2.36
C ALA A 357 7.34 -20.23 1.88
N ILE A 358 7.13 -19.21 1.04
CA ILE A 358 5.80 -18.80 0.57
C ILE A 358 5.03 -19.95 -0.09
N PRO A 359 5.59 -20.77 -1.00
CA PRO A 359 4.84 -21.82 -1.69
C PRO A 359 4.23 -22.86 -0.73
N ALA A 360 4.92 -23.16 0.36
CA ALA A 360 4.51 -24.15 1.36
C ALA A 360 3.70 -23.57 2.54
N ALA A 361 3.59 -22.24 2.64
CA ALA A 361 2.83 -21.57 3.69
C ALA A 361 1.31 -21.69 3.46
N GLN A 362 0.54 -21.71 4.55
CA GLN A 362 -0.93 -21.65 4.55
C GLN A 362 -1.43 -20.23 4.76
N LEU A 363 -0.77 -19.48 5.65
CA LEU A 363 -1.10 -18.10 5.99
C LEU A 363 0.10 -17.21 5.71
N VAL A 364 -0.06 -16.23 4.83
CA VAL A 364 1.00 -15.27 4.49
C VAL A 364 0.56 -13.89 4.95
N VAL A 365 1.34 -13.29 5.85
CA VAL A 365 1.07 -11.98 6.43
C VAL A 365 1.93 -10.95 5.71
N LEU A 366 1.32 -9.94 5.08
CA LEU A 366 2.03 -8.93 4.30
C LEU A 366 1.42 -7.52 4.40
N PRO A 367 2.21 -6.46 4.15
CA PRO A 367 1.70 -5.10 4.11
C PRO A 367 0.92 -4.81 2.81
N TYR A 368 -0.01 -3.85 2.87
CA TYR A 368 -0.80 -3.41 1.70
C TYR A 368 0.02 -3.17 0.44
N GLN A 369 1.17 -2.51 0.57
CA GLN A 369 2.02 -2.15 -0.56
C GLN A 369 2.53 -3.36 -1.34
N MET A 370 2.78 -4.49 -0.67
CA MET A 370 3.24 -5.73 -1.31
C MET A 370 2.11 -6.46 -2.04
N LEU A 371 0.86 -6.33 -1.56
CA LEU A 371 -0.30 -6.90 -2.22
C LEU A 371 -0.68 -6.09 -3.46
N LEU A 372 -0.81 -4.77 -3.29
CA LEU A 372 -1.46 -3.88 -4.26
C LEU A 372 -0.52 -3.49 -5.41
N HIS A 373 0.79 -3.41 -5.16
CA HIS A 373 1.77 -3.11 -6.20
C HIS A 373 2.20 -4.37 -6.96
N ALA A 374 1.83 -4.47 -8.24
CA ALA A 374 2.05 -5.67 -9.06
C ALA A 374 3.51 -6.11 -9.16
N ALA A 375 4.45 -5.17 -9.39
CA ALA A 375 5.87 -5.51 -9.51
C ALA A 375 6.45 -6.04 -8.19
N THR A 376 6.03 -5.47 -7.04
CA THR A 376 6.47 -5.96 -5.72
C THR A 376 5.91 -7.34 -5.42
N ARG A 377 4.65 -7.58 -5.81
CA ARG A 377 3.96 -8.86 -5.65
C ARG A 377 4.66 -9.98 -6.43
N GLN A 378 4.96 -9.72 -7.70
CA GLN A 378 5.69 -10.64 -8.57
C GLN A 378 7.12 -10.89 -8.05
N ALA A 379 7.84 -9.84 -7.68
CA ALA A 379 9.18 -9.96 -7.12
C ALA A 379 9.22 -10.72 -5.78
N ALA A 380 8.11 -10.74 -5.03
CA ALA A 380 7.98 -11.51 -3.79
C ALA A 380 7.60 -12.98 -4.03
N GLY A 381 7.21 -13.37 -5.24
CA GLY A 381 6.72 -14.73 -5.53
C GLY A 381 5.27 -14.98 -5.07
N ILE A 382 4.47 -13.92 -4.91
CA ILE A 382 3.07 -14.02 -4.49
C ILE A 382 2.20 -14.29 -5.73
N ARG A 383 1.46 -15.41 -5.72
CA ARG A 383 0.49 -15.79 -6.76
C ARG A 383 -0.91 -15.71 -6.17
N LEU A 384 -1.79 -14.91 -6.77
CA LEU A 384 -3.15 -14.66 -6.26
C LEU A 384 -4.20 -15.64 -6.83
N GLN A 385 -3.87 -16.31 -7.92
CA GLN A 385 -4.76 -17.19 -8.68
C GLN A 385 -5.35 -18.28 -7.76
N GLY A 386 -6.67 -18.26 -7.59
CA GLY A 386 -7.41 -19.23 -6.78
C GLY A 386 -7.17 -19.12 -5.26
N GLN A 387 -6.52 -18.05 -4.79
CA GLN A 387 -6.21 -17.84 -3.37
C GLN A 387 -7.20 -16.88 -2.69
N VAL A 388 -7.19 -16.87 -1.35
CA VAL A 388 -8.05 -15.97 -0.55
C VAL A 388 -7.23 -14.79 -0.05
N VAL A 389 -7.79 -13.58 -0.13
CA VAL A 389 -7.18 -12.36 0.40
C VAL A 389 -8.08 -11.74 1.46
N LEU A 390 -7.51 -11.49 2.64
CA LEU A 390 -8.15 -10.77 3.74
C LEU A 390 -7.46 -9.40 3.90
N ILE A 391 -8.22 -8.33 3.75
CA ILE A 391 -7.75 -6.94 3.94
C ILE A 391 -8.37 -6.41 5.21
N ASP A 392 -7.56 -6.23 6.24
CA ASP A 392 -7.97 -5.65 7.52
C ASP A 392 -7.64 -4.15 7.59
N GLU A 393 -8.46 -3.36 8.28
CA GLU A 393 -8.38 -1.90 8.38
C GLU A 393 -8.49 -1.14 7.05
N ALA A 394 -9.37 -1.64 6.17
CA ALA A 394 -9.49 -1.21 4.78
C ALA A 394 -9.99 0.24 4.56
N HIS A 395 -10.28 1.01 5.61
CA HIS A 395 -10.68 2.41 5.49
C HIS A 395 -9.61 3.29 4.81
N ASN A 396 -8.34 2.88 4.83
CA ASN A 396 -7.24 3.59 4.14
C ASN A 396 -6.84 2.95 2.80
N LEU A 397 -7.59 1.95 2.32
CA LEU A 397 -7.21 1.19 1.13
C LEU A 397 -7.11 2.10 -0.11
N ILE A 398 -8.08 3.00 -0.29
CA ILE A 398 -8.14 3.93 -1.42
C ILE A 398 -6.97 4.93 -1.37
N ASP A 399 -6.70 5.50 -0.19
CA ASP A 399 -5.60 6.44 -0.01
C ASP A 399 -4.25 5.77 -0.27
N THR A 400 -4.09 4.52 0.19
CA THR A 400 -2.87 3.74 -0.03
C THR A 400 -2.69 3.40 -1.51
N LEU A 401 -3.75 2.98 -2.21
CA LEU A 401 -3.73 2.72 -3.65
C LEU A 401 -3.37 3.98 -4.44
N THR A 402 -4.01 5.11 -4.10
CA THR A 402 -3.74 6.39 -4.74
C THR A 402 -2.29 6.81 -4.50
N GLY A 403 -1.77 6.62 -3.29
CA GLY A 403 -0.37 6.90 -2.94
C GLY A 403 0.65 6.02 -3.67
N ILE A 404 0.37 4.72 -3.87
CA ILE A 404 1.26 3.80 -4.60
C ILE A 404 1.40 4.20 -6.07
N HIS A 405 0.31 4.66 -6.68
CA HIS A 405 0.26 5.01 -8.10
C HIS A 405 0.40 6.52 -8.36
N SER A 406 0.67 7.32 -7.33
CA SER A 406 0.99 8.74 -7.47
C SER A 406 2.48 8.96 -7.29
N ALA A 407 3.04 9.86 -8.09
CA ALA A 407 4.44 10.25 -8.00
C ALA A 407 4.55 11.77 -8.03
N GLU A 408 5.39 12.34 -7.16
CA GLU A 408 5.64 13.77 -7.09
C GLU A 408 7.13 14.05 -7.19
N VAL A 409 7.49 15.04 -8.00
CA VAL A 409 8.86 15.48 -8.24
C VAL A 409 8.92 16.99 -8.11
N SER A 410 9.86 17.48 -7.29
CA SER A 410 10.09 18.92 -7.16
C SER A 410 11.04 19.47 -8.23
N GLY A 411 10.95 20.77 -8.52
CA GLY A 411 11.88 21.46 -9.40
C GLY A 411 13.33 21.40 -8.92
N SER A 412 13.55 21.39 -7.59
CA SER A 412 14.89 21.20 -7.00
C SER A 412 15.47 19.81 -7.30
N GLN A 413 14.66 18.75 -7.21
CA GLN A 413 15.07 17.39 -7.54
C GLN A 413 15.41 17.24 -9.03
N LEU A 414 14.63 17.86 -9.93
CA LEU A 414 14.91 17.86 -11.37
C LEU A 414 16.25 18.53 -11.70
N CYS A 415 16.50 19.72 -11.13
CA CYS A 415 17.76 20.45 -11.36
C CYS A 415 18.96 19.69 -10.79
N GLN A 416 18.80 19.08 -9.61
CA GLN A 416 19.84 18.29 -8.98
C GLN A 416 20.15 17.02 -9.79
N ALA A 417 19.13 16.27 -10.22
CA ALA A 417 19.31 15.08 -11.06
C ALA A 417 19.97 15.43 -12.40
N HIS A 418 19.57 16.54 -13.02
CA HIS A 418 20.16 17.01 -14.27
C HIS A 418 21.65 17.33 -14.08
N SER A 419 22.00 18.08 -13.04
CA SER A 419 23.39 18.44 -12.73
C SER A 419 24.24 17.21 -12.43
N GLN A 420 23.72 16.28 -11.62
CA GLN A 420 24.40 15.02 -11.30
C GLN A 420 24.66 14.20 -12.57
N LEU A 421 23.63 14.00 -13.39
CA LEU A 421 23.72 13.17 -14.60
C LEU A 421 24.65 13.78 -15.64
N LEU A 422 24.69 15.10 -15.74
CA LEU A 422 25.60 15.83 -16.63
C LEU A 422 27.06 15.66 -16.19
N GLN A 423 27.36 15.79 -14.89
CA GLN A 423 28.70 15.53 -14.35
C GLN A 423 29.13 14.08 -14.55
N TYR A 424 28.21 13.13 -14.36
CA TYR A 424 28.47 11.72 -14.62
C TYR A 424 28.81 11.48 -16.11
N MET A 425 28.07 12.11 -17.02
CA MET A 425 28.32 12.03 -18.46
C MET A 425 29.65 12.69 -18.85
N GLU A 426 30.02 13.83 -18.28
CA GLU A 426 31.30 14.51 -18.57
C GLU A 426 32.49 13.65 -18.13
N ARG A 427 32.40 13.03 -16.95
CA ARG A 427 33.50 12.24 -16.40
C ARG A 427 33.64 10.86 -17.04
N TYR A 428 32.53 10.14 -17.21
CA TYR A 428 32.53 8.77 -17.74
C TYR A 428 32.20 8.70 -19.23
N GLY A 429 31.88 9.81 -19.90
CA GLY A 429 31.44 9.83 -21.30
C GLY A 429 32.37 9.11 -22.27
N LYS A 430 33.68 9.20 -22.06
CA LYS A 430 34.70 8.48 -22.88
C LYS A 430 34.72 6.97 -22.62
N ARG A 431 34.25 6.51 -21.47
CA ARG A 431 34.18 5.10 -21.04
C ARG A 431 32.81 4.48 -21.32
N LEU A 432 31.79 5.29 -21.58
CA LEU A 432 30.43 4.85 -21.85
C LEU A 432 30.26 4.48 -23.33
N LYS A 433 29.59 3.37 -23.59
CA LYS A 433 29.22 2.95 -24.96
C LYS A 433 28.22 3.94 -25.58
N ALA A 434 28.22 4.04 -26.91
CA ALA A 434 27.39 5.00 -27.67
C ALA A 434 25.88 4.90 -27.35
N LYS A 435 25.34 3.69 -27.17
CA LYS A 435 23.93 3.47 -26.80
C LYS A 435 23.60 4.03 -25.40
N ASN A 436 24.43 3.76 -24.40
CA ASN A 436 24.26 4.31 -23.05
C ASN A 436 24.35 5.85 -23.07
N LEU A 437 25.26 6.40 -23.88
CA LEU A 437 25.40 7.85 -24.05
C LEU A 437 24.15 8.48 -24.69
N MET A 438 23.55 7.81 -25.68
CA MET A 438 22.30 8.25 -26.31
C MET A 438 21.17 8.31 -25.29
N TYR A 439 20.94 7.25 -24.50
CA TYR A 439 19.88 7.24 -23.49
C TYR A 439 20.13 8.25 -22.36
N ILE A 440 21.37 8.44 -21.91
CA ILE A 440 21.71 9.48 -20.93
C ILE A 440 21.39 10.88 -21.49
N LYS A 441 21.71 11.15 -22.76
CA LYS A 441 21.35 12.41 -23.42
C LYS A 441 19.83 12.58 -23.53
N GLN A 442 19.09 11.51 -23.81
CA GLN A 442 17.61 11.55 -23.81
C GLN A 442 17.06 11.88 -22.42
N ILE A 443 17.60 11.28 -21.35
CA ILE A 443 17.19 11.59 -19.97
C ILE A 443 17.50 13.06 -19.64
N LEU A 444 18.70 13.55 -19.97
CA LEU A 444 19.06 14.97 -19.78
C LEU A 444 18.08 15.92 -20.48
N TYR A 445 17.71 15.62 -21.72
CA TYR A 445 16.71 16.39 -22.46
C TYR A 445 15.32 16.36 -21.78
N LEU A 446 14.87 15.20 -21.30
CA LEU A 446 13.60 15.10 -20.56
C LEU A 446 13.61 15.97 -19.30
N LEU A 447 14.71 15.95 -18.54
CA LEU A 447 14.86 16.77 -17.34
C LEU A 447 14.83 18.27 -17.66
N GLU A 448 15.50 18.70 -18.72
CA GLU A 448 15.48 20.09 -19.19
C GLU A 448 14.07 20.53 -19.58
N LYS A 449 13.32 19.68 -20.28
CA LYS A 449 11.93 19.97 -20.66
C LYS A 449 11.00 20.05 -19.45
N PHE A 450 11.13 19.16 -18.47
CA PHE A 450 10.34 19.24 -17.23
C PHE A 450 10.61 20.51 -16.44
N VAL A 451 11.86 20.96 -16.37
CA VAL A 451 12.20 22.24 -15.73
C VAL A 451 11.64 23.44 -16.52
N THR A 452 11.69 23.38 -17.85
CA THR A 452 11.12 24.40 -18.74
C THR A 452 9.61 24.52 -18.54
N VAL A 453 8.91 23.40 -18.39
CA VAL A 453 7.46 23.35 -18.14
C VAL A 453 7.10 23.92 -16.76
N LEU A 454 8.00 23.87 -15.77
CA LEU A 454 7.83 24.58 -14.50
C LEU A 454 8.14 26.09 -14.61
N GLY A 455 8.63 26.56 -15.76
CA GLY A 455 9.00 27.96 -16.02
C GLY A 455 10.42 28.32 -15.57
N GLY A 456 11.26 27.33 -15.25
CA GLY A 456 12.63 27.54 -14.78
C GLY A 456 13.70 27.19 -15.82
N ASN A 457 14.97 27.34 -15.42
CA ASN A 457 16.14 26.96 -16.22
C ASN A 457 17.09 26.06 -15.40
N THR A 458 17.59 24.98 -16.00
CA THR A 458 18.51 24.03 -15.37
C THR A 458 19.89 24.62 -15.04
N LYS A 459 20.27 25.75 -15.64
CA LYS A 459 21.59 26.40 -15.49
C LYS A 459 21.68 27.41 -14.33
N GLN A 460 20.57 27.73 -13.67
CA GLN A 460 20.51 28.71 -12.58
C GLN A 460 20.11 28.04 -11.26
N ASN A 461 20.44 28.65 -10.12
CA ASN A 461 20.10 28.08 -8.82
C ASN A 461 18.57 28.01 -8.63
N PRO A 462 18.02 26.86 -8.19
CA PRO A 462 16.57 26.68 -8.07
C PRO A 462 15.93 27.59 -6.99
N ASN A 463 16.72 28.07 -6.02
CA ASN A 463 16.25 28.97 -4.96
C ASN A 463 16.23 30.45 -5.36
N THR A 464 16.94 30.84 -6.43
CA THR A 464 17.03 32.25 -6.86
C THR A 464 16.15 32.58 -8.07
N GLN A 465 15.46 31.57 -8.63
CA GLN A 465 14.57 31.73 -9.78
C GLN A 465 13.16 32.05 -9.33
N SER A 466 12.77 33.33 -9.43
CA SER A 466 11.38 33.77 -9.22
C SER A 466 10.54 33.51 -10.47
N LEU A 467 9.42 32.79 -10.31
CA LEU A 467 8.52 32.45 -11.42
C LEU A 467 7.48 33.56 -11.66
N LEU A 468 7.31 33.95 -12.92
CA LEU A 468 6.36 35.01 -13.34
C LEU A 468 4.90 34.54 -13.39
N GLN A 469 4.66 33.23 -13.52
CA GLN A 469 3.33 32.63 -13.56
C GLN A 469 3.16 31.69 -12.37
N THR A 470 2.40 32.14 -11.36
CA THR A 470 2.01 31.32 -10.21
C THR A 470 0.61 30.75 -10.45
N GLY A 471 0.46 29.44 -10.24
CA GLY A 471 -0.79 28.76 -10.56
C GLY A 471 -0.67 27.24 -10.48
N THR A 472 -1.80 26.58 -10.24
CA THR A 472 -1.89 25.12 -10.34
C THR A 472 -2.70 24.76 -11.58
N GLU A 473 -2.09 24.02 -12.49
CA GLU A 473 -2.73 23.55 -13.71
C GLU A 473 -2.88 22.03 -13.67
N LEU A 474 -4.00 21.51 -14.16
CA LEU A 474 -4.26 20.08 -14.26
C LEU A 474 -4.39 19.71 -15.73
N LYS A 475 -3.54 18.79 -16.19
CA LYS A 475 -3.45 18.39 -17.61
C LYS A 475 -3.68 16.89 -17.77
N THR A 476 -4.15 16.49 -18.94
CA THR A 476 -4.11 15.07 -19.33
C THR A 476 -2.67 14.68 -19.62
N ILE A 477 -2.37 13.38 -19.64
CA ILE A 477 -1.03 12.87 -19.98
C ILE A 477 -0.64 13.38 -21.37
N ASN A 478 -1.52 13.20 -22.37
CA ASN A 478 -1.25 13.62 -23.74
C ASN A 478 -0.98 15.12 -23.85
N ASP A 479 -1.82 15.97 -23.25
CA ASP A 479 -1.62 17.43 -23.28
C ASP A 479 -0.28 17.83 -22.66
N PHE A 480 0.09 17.19 -21.55
CA PHE A 480 1.39 17.39 -20.91
C PHE A 480 2.56 16.96 -21.81
N LEU A 481 2.46 15.80 -22.48
CA LEU A 481 3.50 15.30 -23.40
C LEU A 481 3.69 16.24 -24.61
N PHE A 482 2.60 16.78 -25.16
CA PHE A 482 2.63 17.73 -26.28
C PHE A 482 3.24 19.08 -25.88
N GLU A 483 2.80 19.65 -24.75
CA GLU A 483 3.32 20.94 -24.27
C GLU A 483 4.80 20.85 -23.86
N SER A 484 5.22 19.72 -23.30
CA SER A 484 6.61 19.48 -22.92
C SER A 484 7.53 19.12 -24.10
N GLN A 485 6.98 18.90 -25.30
CA GLN A 485 7.74 18.53 -26.51
C GLN A 485 8.55 17.22 -26.33
N ILE A 486 7.96 16.24 -25.64
CA ILE A 486 8.56 14.92 -25.39
C ILE A 486 7.81 13.78 -26.10
N ASP A 487 6.82 14.12 -26.92
CA ASP A 487 6.02 13.25 -27.77
C ASP A 487 6.87 12.33 -28.67
N ASN A 488 8.00 12.84 -29.17
CA ASN A 488 8.90 12.09 -30.05
C ASN A 488 9.85 11.12 -29.32
N ILE A 489 9.82 11.10 -27.98
CA ILE A 489 10.66 10.21 -27.17
C ILE A 489 9.83 9.03 -26.68
N ASN A 490 10.30 7.82 -26.97
CA ASN A 490 9.68 6.62 -26.44
C ASN A 490 10.00 6.45 -24.95
N LEU A 491 9.10 6.95 -24.09
CA LEU A 491 9.23 6.89 -22.63
C LEU A 491 9.33 5.46 -22.09
N PHE A 492 8.71 4.46 -22.76
CA PHE A 492 8.82 3.05 -22.36
C PHE A 492 10.25 2.52 -22.53
N LYS A 493 10.94 2.90 -23.63
CA LYS A 493 12.35 2.52 -23.86
C LYS A 493 13.27 3.19 -22.83
N VAL A 494 13.00 4.45 -22.48
CA VAL A 494 13.77 5.18 -21.45
C VAL A 494 13.57 4.57 -20.06
N GLN A 495 12.33 4.27 -19.67
CA GLN A 495 12.03 3.58 -18.41
C GLN A 495 12.79 2.24 -18.32
N ARG A 496 12.68 1.41 -19.36
CA ARG A 496 13.37 0.10 -19.43
C ARG A 496 14.88 0.22 -19.34
N TYR A 497 15.45 1.28 -19.94
CA TYR A 497 16.86 1.59 -19.80
C TYR A 497 17.23 1.94 -18.36
N CYS A 498 16.47 2.80 -17.68
CA CYS A 498 16.70 3.15 -16.28
C CYS A 498 16.69 1.91 -15.38
N GLU A 499 15.66 1.06 -15.53
CA GLU A 499 15.49 -0.17 -14.75
C GLU A 499 16.61 -1.19 -14.97
N ARG A 500 17.04 -1.42 -16.22
CA ARG A 500 18.08 -2.41 -16.53
C ARG A 500 19.49 -1.92 -16.19
N SER A 501 19.78 -0.66 -16.56
CA SER A 501 21.10 -0.06 -16.36
C SER A 501 21.38 0.30 -14.91
N MET A 502 20.31 0.44 -14.10
CA MET A 502 20.34 0.93 -12.72
C MET A 502 21.04 2.30 -12.62
N VAL A 503 20.86 3.17 -13.61
CA VAL A 503 21.56 4.47 -13.71
C VAL A 503 21.32 5.33 -12.48
N SER A 504 20.11 5.31 -11.91
CA SER A 504 19.74 6.02 -10.69
C SER A 504 20.61 5.64 -9.48
N ARG A 505 21.01 4.36 -9.39
CA ARG A 505 21.92 3.85 -8.34
C ARG A 505 23.38 4.22 -8.59
N LYS A 506 23.85 4.06 -9.83
CA LYS A 506 25.24 4.41 -10.18
C LYS A 506 25.50 5.89 -10.03
N LEU A 507 24.51 6.72 -10.35
CA LEU A 507 24.56 8.17 -10.15
C LEU A 507 24.59 8.54 -8.67
N PHE A 508 23.85 7.81 -7.84
CA PHE A 508 23.89 7.99 -6.39
C PHE A 508 25.28 7.64 -5.83
N GLY A 509 25.83 6.48 -6.17
CA GLY A 509 27.18 6.09 -5.76
C GLY A 509 28.27 7.04 -6.27
N PHE A 510 28.08 7.63 -7.45
CA PHE A 510 28.94 8.70 -7.96
C PHE A 510 28.86 9.96 -7.08
N THR A 511 27.65 10.36 -6.70
CA THR A 511 27.43 11.55 -5.85
C THR A 511 28.00 11.36 -4.45
N GLU A 512 27.88 10.16 -3.85
CA GLU A 512 28.49 9.88 -2.54
C GLU A 512 30.01 9.98 -2.56
N ARG A 513 30.66 9.55 -3.64
CA ARG A 513 32.13 9.58 -3.73
C ARG A 513 32.71 10.93 -4.10
N TYR A 514 32.02 11.71 -4.93
CA TYR A 514 32.55 12.97 -5.48
C TYR A 514 31.83 14.22 -4.96
N GLY A 515 30.78 14.05 -4.15
CA GLY A 515 29.98 15.14 -3.58
C GLY A 515 29.07 15.84 -4.58
N THR A 516 28.01 16.50 -4.09
CA THR A 516 27.24 17.46 -4.88
C THR A 516 28.02 18.77 -5.00
N VAL A 517 28.79 18.93 -6.08
CA VAL A 517 29.32 20.25 -6.45
C VAL A 517 28.18 21.03 -7.09
N LEU A 518 27.35 21.69 -6.28
CA LEU A 518 26.68 22.90 -6.73
C LEU A 518 27.80 23.90 -6.97
N ALA A 519 28.05 24.23 -8.24
CA ALA A 519 29.05 25.22 -8.58
C ALA A 519 28.74 26.52 -7.81
N PRO A 520 29.66 27.03 -6.97
CA PRO A 520 29.54 28.42 -6.55
C PRO A 520 29.64 29.26 -7.81
N SER A 521 28.77 30.25 -7.92
CA SER A 521 28.87 31.30 -8.94
C SER A 521 30.32 31.80 -9.00
N ARG A 522 30.85 31.95 -10.22
CA ARG A 522 32.09 32.67 -10.46
C ARG A 522 31.88 34.16 -10.15
N GLU A 523 31.81 34.52 -8.88
CA GLU A 523 31.96 35.88 -8.39
C GLU A 523 33.05 35.90 -7.31
N GLN A 524 34.21 36.39 -7.74
CA GLN A 524 35.38 36.88 -7.00
C GLN A 524 35.51 36.55 -5.49
N PRO A 525 36.55 35.79 -5.09
CA PRO A 525 36.85 35.50 -3.68
C PRO A 525 37.60 36.68 -3.05
N LYS A 526 36.91 37.75 -2.63
CA LYS A 526 37.55 38.85 -1.87
C LYS A 526 36.77 39.39 -0.66
N LEU A 527 35.59 38.86 -0.32
CA LEU A 527 34.77 39.42 0.77
C LEU A 527 34.59 38.51 2.00
N ALA A 528 34.89 37.22 1.92
CA ALA A 528 34.73 36.30 3.05
C ALA A 528 35.69 36.61 4.23
N GLY A 529 36.93 37.00 3.93
CA GLY A 529 37.90 37.38 4.97
C GLY A 529 37.55 38.70 5.67
N PHE A 530 36.86 39.62 4.98
CA PHE A 530 36.50 40.93 5.52
C PHE A 530 35.29 40.84 6.47
N GLN A 531 34.34 39.94 6.21
CA GLN A 531 33.22 39.66 7.11
C GLN A 531 33.68 39.07 8.44
N HIS A 532 34.65 38.16 8.42
CA HIS A 532 35.22 37.57 9.63
C HIS A 532 36.03 38.58 10.46
N PHE A 533 36.68 39.55 9.78
CA PHE A 533 37.41 40.65 10.42
C PHE A 533 36.48 41.67 11.07
N LEU A 534 35.35 42.02 10.44
CA LEU A 534 34.35 42.94 11.02
C LEU A 534 33.65 42.36 12.26
N GLN A 535 33.50 41.04 12.35
CA GLN A 535 32.97 40.36 13.54
C GLN A 535 33.97 40.32 14.70
N SER A 536 35.28 40.37 14.42
CA SER A 536 36.33 40.39 15.43
C SER A 536 36.52 41.75 16.12
N LEU A 537 35.86 42.81 15.64
CA LEU A 537 36.05 44.19 16.10
C LEU A 537 34.92 44.72 17.02
N GLN A 538 33.95 43.89 17.42
CA GLN A 538 32.91 44.33 18.35
C GLN A 538 33.34 44.09 19.82
N PRO A 539 33.33 45.13 20.69
CA PRO A 539 33.73 44.98 22.08
C PRO A 539 32.63 44.31 22.91
N THR A 540 33.07 43.36 23.74
CA THR A 540 32.27 42.58 24.68
C THR A 540 31.53 43.48 25.68
N VAL A 541 30.20 43.45 25.66
CA VAL A 541 29.37 43.93 26.77
C VAL A 541 28.59 42.75 27.35
N THR A 542 28.88 42.51 28.61
CA THR A 542 28.29 41.56 29.54
C THR A 542 26.77 41.75 29.67
N GLN A 543 25.96 40.69 29.53
CA GLN A 543 25.10 40.15 30.61
C GLN A 543 24.11 39.06 30.16
N THR A 544 23.87 38.19 31.14
CA THR A 544 22.75 37.26 31.40
C THR A 544 22.60 35.98 30.58
N SER A 545 22.92 34.91 31.31
CA SER A 545 22.53 33.52 31.13
C SER A 545 21.05 33.33 30.80
N VAL A 546 20.78 32.90 29.57
CA VAL A 546 19.58 32.15 29.21
C VAL A 546 20.07 30.78 28.75
N THR A 547 19.52 29.74 29.37
CA THR A 547 19.75 28.32 29.06
C THR A 547 19.61 28.05 27.56
N PRO A 548 20.54 27.30 26.93
CA PRO A 548 20.34 26.88 25.55
C PRO A 548 19.17 25.90 25.52
N VAL A 549 18.09 26.30 24.86
CA VAL A 549 17.13 25.38 24.29
C VAL A 549 17.93 24.54 23.29
N GLU A 550 18.06 23.25 23.56
CA GLU A 550 18.52 22.26 22.59
C GLU A 550 17.56 22.28 21.40
N GLU A 551 17.85 23.10 20.39
CA GLU A 551 17.41 22.83 19.04
C GLU A 551 18.16 21.58 18.59
N GLY A 552 17.52 20.44 18.81
CA GLY A 552 17.94 19.19 18.22
C GLY A 552 18.04 19.38 16.72
N GLU A 553 19.27 19.40 16.21
CA GLU A 553 19.56 19.13 14.81
C GLU A 553 18.93 17.77 14.49
N ALA A 554 17.71 17.81 13.96
CA ALA A 554 17.09 16.68 13.32
C ALA A 554 18.05 16.28 12.19
N ARG A 555 18.85 15.23 12.42
CA ARG A 555 19.64 14.54 11.40
C ARG A 555 18.80 14.45 10.14
N VAL A 556 19.13 15.25 9.14
CA VAL A 556 18.47 15.21 7.83
C VAL A 556 18.55 13.76 7.35
N PRO A 557 17.41 13.08 7.10
CA PRO A 557 17.44 11.71 6.60
C PRO A 557 18.27 11.69 5.32
N ARG A 558 19.25 10.77 5.23
CA ARG A 558 20.09 10.59 4.02
C ARG A 558 19.16 10.48 2.80
N LEU A 559 19.17 11.51 1.97
CA LEU A 559 18.19 11.70 0.91
C LEU A 559 18.34 10.63 -0.17
N ALA A 560 17.19 10.04 -0.53
CA ALA A 560 17.00 9.23 -1.71
C ALA A 560 17.49 9.94 -2.98
N SER A 561 18.07 9.20 -3.94
CA SER A 561 18.58 9.77 -5.20
C SER A 561 17.47 10.55 -5.94
N PRO A 562 17.69 11.82 -6.33
CA PRO A 562 16.71 12.61 -7.07
C PRO A 562 16.24 11.90 -8.36
N LEU A 563 17.13 11.16 -9.02
CA LEU A 563 16.82 10.42 -10.24
C LEU A 563 15.86 9.25 -10.00
N MET A 564 15.79 8.68 -8.79
CA MET A 564 14.83 7.60 -8.47
C MET A 564 13.39 8.12 -8.38
N HIS A 565 13.18 9.33 -7.87
CA HIS A 565 11.85 9.96 -7.85
C HIS A 565 11.39 10.31 -9.28
N ILE A 566 12.34 10.65 -10.14
CA ILE A 566 12.06 10.92 -11.55
C ILE A 566 11.75 9.63 -12.29
N GLU A 567 12.46 8.54 -11.99
CA GLU A 567 12.16 7.20 -12.52
C GLU A 567 10.75 6.74 -12.13
N SER A 568 10.33 6.95 -10.87
CA SER A 568 8.95 6.62 -10.45
C SER A 568 7.90 7.49 -11.14
N PHE A 569 8.20 8.77 -11.39
CA PHE A 569 7.33 9.65 -12.17
C PHE A 569 7.24 9.23 -13.64
N LEU A 570 8.35 8.84 -14.27
CA LEU A 570 8.36 8.29 -15.62
C LEU A 570 7.55 6.99 -15.72
N ALA A 571 7.67 6.10 -14.73
CA ALA A 571 6.87 4.88 -14.65
C ALA A 571 5.37 5.16 -14.46
N ALA A 572 5.02 6.22 -13.71
CA ALA A 572 3.65 6.66 -13.58
C ALA A 572 3.07 7.19 -14.91
N LEU A 573 3.88 7.93 -15.69
CA LEU A 573 3.48 8.44 -17.01
C LEU A 573 3.31 7.34 -18.08
N THR A 574 4.05 6.23 -17.98
CA THR A 574 3.92 5.09 -18.91
C THR A 574 2.76 4.15 -18.55
N THR A 575 2.08 4.39 -17.44
CA THR A 575 0.91 3.60 -17.06
C THR A 575 -0.25 3.91 -18.02
N ALA A 576 -0.78 2.88 -18.68
CA ALA A 576 -1.79 3.00 -19.74
C ALA A 576 -3.22 3.30 -19.22
N ASN A 577 -3.39 4.41 -18.50
CA ASN A 577 -4.66 4.78 -17.86
C ASN A 577 -5.21 6.11 -18.42
N GLN A 578 -6.46 6.10 -18.92
CA GLN A 578 -7.20 7.31 -19.31
C GLN A 578 -7.46 8.26 -18.11
N ASP A 579 -7.40 7.70 -16.90
CA ASP A 579 -7.72 8.36 -15.63
C ASP A 579 -6.51 9.05 -14.98
N GLY A 580 -5.32 8.99 -15.58
CA GLY A 580 -4.14 9.70 -15.09
C GLY A 580 -4.23 11.21 -15.37
N ARG A 581 -3.82 12.04 -14.40
CA ARG A 581 -3.68 13.50 -14.55
C ARG A 581 -2.33 13.96 -14.06
N VAL A 582 -1.76 14.95 -14.74
CA VAL A 582 -0.52 15.61 -14.30
C VAL A 582 -0.90 16.97 -13.74
N ILE A 583 -0.56 17.19 -12.48
CA ILE A 583 -0.71 18.45 -11.76
C ILE A 583 0.61 19.19 -11.83
N LEU A 584 0.56 20.41 -12.33
CA LEU A 584 1.65 21.36 -12.40
C LEU A 584 1.40 22.41 -11.32
N SER A 585 2.21 22.40 -10.26
CA SER A 585 2.17 23.46 -9.24
C SER A 585 3.35 24.39 -9.46
N ARG A 586 3.08 25.60 -9.96
CA ARG A 586 4.08 26.67 -10.09
C ARG A 586 3.90 27.64 -8.93
N GLN A 587 4.91 27.70 -8.05
CA GLN A 587 4.94 28.59 -6.89
C GLN A 587 5.96 29.72 -7.08
N GLY A 588 6.14 30.60 -6.10
CA GLY A 588 7.03 31.77 -6.25
C GLY A 588 8.49 31.44 -6.60
N SER A 589 8.95 30.21 -6.28
CA SER A 589 10.29 29.71 -6.61
C SER A 589 10.24 28.34 -7.28
N LEU A 590 11.28 28.00 -8.05
CA LEU A 590 11.41 26.69 -8.71
C LEU A 590 11.56 25.54 -7.70
N SER A 591 12.20 25.78 -6.55
CA SER A 591 12.36 24.76 -5.49
C SER A 591 11.03 24.35 -4.85
N GLN A 592 10.06 25.26 -4.80
CA GLN A 592 8.70 25.03 -4.29
C GLN A 592 7.71 24.56 -5.38
N SER A 593 8.13 24.57 -6.64
CA SER A 593 7.31 24.10 -7.75
C SER A 593 7.42 22.59 -7.89
N SER A 594 6.31 21.92 -8.19
CA SER A 594 6.27 20.46 -8.31
C SER A 594 5.43 19.96 -9.48
N LEU A 595 5.85 18.81 -10.00
CA LEU A 595 5.09 17.99 -10.94
C LEU A 595 4.56 16.79 -10.19
N LYS A 596 3.25 16.57 -10.22
CA LYS A 596 2.61 15.45 -9.55
C LYS A 596 1.71 14.68 -10.50
N PHE A 597 1.98 13.38 -10.63
CA PHE A 597 1.06 12.47 -11.29
C PHE A 597 0.02 11.99 -10.26
N LEU A 598 -1.25 12.11 -10.61
CA LEU A 598 -2.39 11.65 -9.83
C LEU A 598 -3.20 10.66 -10.64
N LEU A 599 -3.42 9.48 -10.08
CA LEU A 599 -4.38 8.52 -10.60
C LEU A 599 -5.77 8.83 -10.02
N LEU A 600 -6.73 9.22 -10.87
CA LEU A 600 -8.09 9.56 -10.42
C LEU A 600 -8.91 8.32 -10.04
N ASN A 601 -8.63 7.17 -10.65
CA ASN A 601 -9.40 5.94 -10.47
C ASN A 601 -8.49 4.78 -10.06
N PRO A 602 -8.27 4.58 -8.74
CA PRO A 602 -7.46 3.47 -8.24
C PRO A 602 -8.14 2.10 -8.40
N ALA A 603 -9.44 2.06 -8.71
CA ALA A 603 -10.19 0.82 -8.82
C ALA A 603 -9.69 -0.09 -9.95
N VAL A 604 -9.07 0.47 -10.99
CA VAL A 604 -8.53 -0.30 -12.13
C VAL A 604 -7.46 -1.29 -11.66
N HIS A 605 -6.55 -0.85 -10.78
CA HIS A 605 -5.50 -1.71 -10.25
C HIS A 605 -6.02 -2.72 -9.23
N PHE A 606 -7.02 -2.33 -8.43
CA PHE A 606 -7.63 -3.24 -7.46
C PHE A 606 -8.53 -4.30 -8.13
N ALA A 607 -9.19 -3.96 -9.22
CA ALA A 607 -10.03 -4.89 -9.99
C ALA A 607 -9.23 -6.09 -10.51
N GLN A 608 -7.96 -5.89 -10.89
CA GLN A 608 -7.08 -6.99 -11.27
C GLN A 608 -6.86 -7.97 -10.10
N VAL A 609 -6.60 -7.45 -8.90
CA VAL A 609 -6.43 -8.27 -7.67
C VAL A 609 -7.71 -9.05 -7.39
N VAL A 610 -8.87 -8.39 -7.46
CA VAL A 610 -10.18 -9.03 -7.22
C VAL A 610 -10.48 -10.13 -8.24
N LYS A 611 -10.09 -9.95 -9.51
CA LYS A 611 -10.31 -10.93 -10.57
C LYS A 611 -9.39 -12.15 -10.48
N GLU A 612 -8.16 -11.98 -9.97
CA GLU A 612 -7.21 -13.08 -9.80
C GLU A 612 -7.54 -13.96 -8.58
N CYS A 613 -8.06 -13.37 -7.51
CA CYS A 613 -8.37 -14.07 -6.26
C CYS A 613 -9.64 -14.93 -6.36
N ARG A 614 -9.70 -16.01 -5.56
CA ARG A 614 -10.95 -16.77 -5.34
C ARG A 614 -11.96 -15.95 -4.55
N ALA A 615 -11.52 -15.35 -3.44
CA ALA A 615 -12.35 -14.56 -2.55
C ALA A 615 -11.54 -13.39 -2.00
N VAL A 616 -12.18 -12.23 -1.87
CA VAL A 616 -11.59 -11.03 -1.28
C VAL A 616 -12.49 -10.55 -0.16
N VAL A 617 -11.94 -10.51 1.06
CA VAL A 617 -12.64 -10.05 2.25
C VAL A 617 -12.05 -8.71 2.66
N ILE A 618 -12.91 -7.71 2.79
CA ILE A 618 -12.54 -6.36 3.19
C ILE A 618 -13.18 -6.09 4.54
N ALA A 619 -12.37 -5.98 5.58
CA ALA A 619 -12.82 -5.72 6.94
C ALA A 619 -12.36 -4.34 7.42
N GLY A 620 -13.25 -3.62 8.10
CA GLY A 620 -12.90 -2.32 8.71
C GLY A 620 -13.75 -2.00 9.93
N GLY A 621 -13.18 -1.26 10.87
CA GLY A 621 -13.87 -0.86 12.10
C GLY A 621 -14.75 0.39 12.00
N THR A 622 -14.64 1.11 10.89
CA THR A 622 -15.22 2.45 10.69
C THR A 622 -15.86 2.62 9.30
N MET A 623 -16.21 1.51 8.65
CA MET A 623 -16.76 1.50 7.29
C MET A 623 -18.23 1.92 7.31
N GLN A 624 -18.51 3.20 7.57
CA GLN A 624 -19.86 3.72 7.40
C GLN A 624 -20.18 3.88 5.91
N PRO A 625 -21.41 3.54 5.47
CA PRO A 625 -21.82 3.78 4.10
C PRO A 625 -21.94 5.30 3.88
N ILE A 626 -20.97 5.85 3.15
CA ILE A 626 -20.95 7.25 2.72
C ILE A 626 -21.61 7.31 1.34
N PHE A 627 -22.76 7.97 1.28
CA PHE A 627 -23.45 8.29 0.05
C PHE A 627 -23.05 9.69 -0.39
N GLN A 628 -22.80 9.88 -1.67
CA GLN A 628 -22.42 11.18 -2.25
C GLN A 628 -23.38 11.56 -3.36
N GLU A 629 -23.59 12.86 -3.52
CA GLU A 629 -24.37 13.40 -4.62
C GLU A 629 -23.79 12.98 -6.00
N PRO A 630 -24.57 12.31 -6.87
CA PRO A 630 -24.06 11.87 -8.16
C PRO A 630 -23.95 13.04 -9.15
N LYS A 631 -22.94 12.96 -10.04
CA LYS A 631 -22.72 13.97 -11.09
C LYS A 631 -23.87 14.02 -12.10
N ARG A 632 -24.53 12.90 -12.38
CA ARG A 632 -25.64 12.81 -13.35
C ARG A 632 -27.00 12.83 -12.65
N ALA A 633 -27.98 13.53 -13.23
CA ALA A 633 -29.30 13.71 -12.62
C ALA A 633 -30.11 12.40 -12.54
N ASN A 634 -29.95 11.51 -13.51
CA ASN A 634 -30.63 10.21 -13.56
C ASN A 634 -30.19 9.21 -12.47
N GLN A 635 -29.08 9.48 -11.77
CA GLN A 635 -28.55 8.62 -10.71
C GLN A 635 -29.02 9.06 -9.32
N VAL A 636 -29.64 10.25 -9.19
CA VAL A 636 -30.04 10.81 -7.89
C VAL A 636 -31.05 9.91 -7.18
N GLU A 637 -32.03 9.39 -7.91
CA GLU A 637 -33.08 8.54 -7.35
C GLU A 637 -32.53 7.19 -6.88
N GLN A 638 -31.56 6.63 -7.61
CA GLN A 638 -30.87 5.40 -7.22
C GLN A 638 -30.11 5.56 -5.89
N VAL A 639 -29.29 6.60 -5.77
CA VAL A 639 -28.50 6.88 -4.56
C VAL A 639 -29.41 7.11 -3.35
N LEU A 640 -30.52 7.82 -3.53
CA LEU A 640 -31.50 8.04 -2.47
C LEU A 640 -32.25 6.77 -2.07
N MET A 641 -32.56 5.91 -3.03
CA MET A 641 -33.17 4.61 -2.75
C MET A 641 -32.23 3.72 -1.93
N GLU A 642 -30.95 3.70 -2.29
CA GLU A 642 -29.90 2.97 -1.57
C GLU A 642 -29.67 3.53 -0.16
N TYR A 643 -29.60 4.86 -0.01
CA TYR A 643 -29.51 5.54 1.29
C TYR A 643 -30.72 5.23 2.18
N SER A 644 -31.92 5.35 1.63
CA SER A 644 -33.18 5.08 2.35
C SER A 644 -33.28 3.62 2.77
N ARG A 645 -32.83 2.70 1.91
CA ARG A 645 -32.75 1.27 2.18
C ARG A 645 -31.77 1.00 3.33
N CYS A 646 -30.60 1.61 3.30
CA CYS A 646 -29.59 1.49 4.34
C CYS A 646 -30.16 1.90 5.71
N ILE A 647 -30.79 3.07 5.80
CA ILE A 647 -31.40 3.57 7.05
C ILE A 647 -32.49 2.64 7.59
N LYS A 648 -33.31 2.04 6.71
CA LYS A 648 -34.33 1.07 7.14
C LYS A 648 -33.72 -0.19 7.77
N TYR A 649 -32.59 -0.65 7.25
CA TYR A 649 -31.88 -1.82 7.81
C TYR A 649 -31.13 -1.50 9.10
N CYS A 650 -30.68 -0.26 9.32
CA CYS A 650 -30.02 0.17 10.57
C CYS A 650 -30.91 0.04 11.82
N GLY A 651 -32.24 -0.05 11.66
CA GLY A 651 -33.20 -0.14 12.77
C GLY A 651 -33.58 -1.57 13.21
N GLN A 652 -33.07 -2.61 12.53
CA GLN A 652 -33.39 -4.00 12.86
C GLN A 652 -32.42 -4.54 13.93
N ALA A 653 -32.97 -5.17 14.97
CA ALA A 653 -32.18 -5.80 16.03
C ALA A 653 -31.29 -6.91 15.41
N GLY A 654 -29.98 -6.63 15.34
CA GLY A 654 -28.98 -7.52 14.71
C GLY A 654 -28.21 -6.91 13.52
N GLY A 655 -28.56 -5.70 13.06
CA GLY A 655 -27.84 -5.03 11.99
C GLY A 655 -26.44 -4.52 12.40
N THR A 656 -25.43 -4.74 11.56
CA THR A 656 -24.05 -4.24 11.74
C THR A 656 -23.92 -2.73 11.49
N VAL A 657 -24.85 -2.14 10.74
CA VAL A 657 -24.81 -0.73 10.32
C VAL A 657 -25.59 0.14 11.31
N THR A 658 -24.90 1.10 11.92
CA THR A 658 -25.49 2.01 12.94
C THR A 658 -26.12 3.28 12.36
N GLY A 659 -25.85 3.59 11.09
CA GLY A 659 -26.32 4.78 10.40
C GLY A 659 -25.70 4.94 9.02
N ALA A 660 -26.07 6.02 8.32
CA ALA A 660 -25.53 6.38 7.01
C ALA A 660 -25.20 7.86 6.96
N LEU A 661 -24.19 8.24 6.18
CA LEU A 661 -23.82 9.63 5.93
C LEU A 661 -24.12 10.00 4.48
N LEU A 662 -24.82 11.09 4.25
CA LEU A 662 -25.10 11.62 2.92
C LEU A 662 -24.39 12.97 2.73
N LEU A 663 -23.50 13.05 1.75
CA LEU A 663 -22.79 14.28 1.36
C LEU A 663 -23.45 14.89 0.13
N SER A 664 -23.92 16.14 0.26
CA SER A 664 -24.59 16.88 -0.82
C SER A 664 -24.09 18.31 -0.91
N VAL A 665 -24.15 18.90 -2.10
CA VAL A 665 -23.79 20.30 -2.35
C VAL A 665 -25.03 21.19 -2.21
N VAL A 666 -24.88 22.32 -1.52
CA VAL A 666 -25.96 23.31 -1.38
C VAL A 666 -26.21 24.03 -2.71
N GLY A 667 -27.46 24.08 -3.16
CA GLY A 667 -27.83 24.48 -4.52
C GLY A 667 -27.64 23.36 -5.55
N GLY A 668 -27.24 22.16 -5.10
CA GLY A 668 -27.20 20.94 -5.90
C GLY A 668 -28.58 20.29 -6.02
N LYS A 669 -28.64 19.23 -6.82
CA LYS A 669 -29.87 18.49 -7.17
C LYS A 669 -30.54 17.90 -5.94
N MET A 670 -29.73 17.36 -5.01
CA MET A 670 -30.27 16.76 -3.78
C MET A 670 -30.75 17.77 -2.75
N SER A 671 -30.24 19.01 -2.81
CA SER A 671 -30.60 20.10 -1.88
C SER A 671 -31.83 20.91 -2.31
N GLU A 672 -32.35 20.73 -3.53
CA GLU A 672 -33.49 21.49 -4.06
C GLU A 672 -34.77 20.65 -4.26
N GLY A 673 -34.67 19.34 -4.51
CA GLY A 673 -35.82 18.51 -4.90
C GLY A 673 -36.31 17.47 -3.89
N ILE A 674 -35.57 17.19 -2.81
CA ILE A 674 -35.82 16.01 -1.97
C ILE A 674 -36.21 16.36 -0.53
N ASN A 675 -37.06 15.54 0.07
CA ASN A 675 -37.54 15.66 1.45
C ASN A 675 -36.91 14.55 2.31
N PHE A 676 -36.22 14.92 3.39
CA PHE A 676 -35.63 13.99 4.36
C PHE A 676 -36.53 13.94 5.59
N SER A 677 -37.62 13.17 5.52
CA SER A 677 -38.54 13.00 6.65
C SER A 677 -38.08 11.91 7.62
N ASP A 678 -38.45 12.09 8.89
CA ASP A 678 -38.28 11.08 9.93
C ASP A 678 -36.82 10.61 10.09
N ASN A 679 -36.57 9.32 9.91
CA ASN A 679 -35.28 8.70 10.14
C ASN A 679 -34.26 8.98 9.02
N LEU A 680 -34.68 9.58 7.90
CA LEU A 680 -33.81 9.88 6.76
C LEU A 680 -32.81 11.00 7.03
N GLY A 681 -33.05 11.86 8.03
CA GLY A 681 -32.24 13.06 8.25
C GLY A 681 -32.26 13.59 9.69
N ARG A 682 -31.88 12.77 10.68
CA ARG A 682 -31.89 13.16 12.11
C ARG A 682 -30.86 14.21 12.50
N CYS A 683 -29.78 14.34 11.73
CA CYS A 683 -28.78 15.39 11.91
C CYS A 683 -28.40 15.99 10.56
N VAL A 684 -28.57 17.30 10.41
CA VAL A 684 -28.14 18.04 9.22
C VAL A 684 -27.00 18.95 9.61
N VAL A 685 -25.85 18.77 8.96
CA VAL A 685 -24.66 19.60 9.17
C VAL A 685 -24.45 20.50 7.96
N MET A 686 -24.61 21.81 8.16
CA MET A 686 -24.31 22.83 7.17
C MET A 686 -22.85 23.27 7.35
N VAL A 687 -21.98 22.86 6.42
CA VAL A 687 -20.54 23.19 6.48
C VAL A 687 -20.29 24.48 5.71
N GLY A 688 -19.86 25.54 6.41
CA GLY A 688 -19.60 26.84 5.81
C GLY A 688 -20.86 27.59 5.37
N MET A 689 -20.67 28.60 4.51
CA MET A 689 -21.75 29.42 3.94
C MET A 689 -21.69 29.41 2.40
N PRO A 690 -22.79 29.04 1.71
CA PRO A 690 -22.84 28.90 0.26
C PRO A 690 -22.95 30.26 -0.45
N TYR A 691 -21.86 31.04 -0.43
CA TYR A 691 -21.81 32.32 -1.13
C TYR A 691 -21.75 32.13 -2.65
N PRO A 692 -22.52 32.90 -3.44
CA PRO A 692 -22.40 32.90 -4.89
C PRO A 692 -21.06 33.50 -5.34
N ASN A 693 -20.65 33.19 -6.57
CA ASN A 693 -19.41 33.70 -7.12
C ASN A 693 -19.48 35.22 -7.35
N ILE A 694 -18.79 35.99 -6.48
CA ILE A 694 -18.69 37.45 -6.55
C ILE A 694 -18.00 37.94 -7.84
N LYS A 695 -17.23 37.08 -8.52
CA LYS A 695 -16.58 37.40 -9.80
C LYS A 695 -17.48 37.22 -11.01
N SER A 696 -18.73 36.79 -10.84
CA SER A 696 -19.65 36.65 -11.98
C SER A 696 -20.10 38.03 -12.48
N PRO A 697 -20.01 38.30 -13.80
CA PRO A 697 -20.33 39.62 -14.35
C PRO A 697 -21.79 39.99 -14.09
N GLU A 698 -22.70 39.01 -14.17
CA GLU A 698 -24.13 39.22 -13.88
C GLU A 698 -24.40 39.65 -12.43
N LEU A 699 -23.69 39.08 -11.46
CA LEU A 699 -23.88 39.44 -10.05
C LEU A 699 -23.26 40.79 -9.76
N GLN A 700 -22.11 41.10 -10.33
CA GLN A 700 -21.46 42.41 -10.20
C GLN A 700 -22.34 43.53 -10.73
N GLU A 701 -22.94 43.34 -11.91
CA GLU A 701 -23.84 44.31 -12.50
C GLU A 701 -25.12 44.49 -11.65
N LYS A 702 -25.70 43.40 -11.16
CA LYS A 702 -26.85 43.44 -10.24
C LYS A 702 -26.52 44.17 -8.93
N MET A 703 -25.33 43.94 -8.38
CA MET A 703 -24.89 44.64 -7.17
C MET A 703 -24.73 46.13 -7.43
N ALA A 704 -24.07 46.51 -8.53
CA ALA A 704 -23.87 47.92 -8.92
C ALA A 704 -25.20 48.64 -9.16
N TYR A 705 -26.14 48.00 -9.87
CA TYR A 705 -27.47 48.54 -10.10
C TYR A 705 -28.24 48.80 -8.79
N LEU A 706 -28.22 47.83 -7.85
CA LEU A 706 -28.90 47.98 -6.56
C LEU A 706 -28.27 49.04 -5.67
N ASP A 707 -26.94 49.15 -5.69
CA ASP A 707 -26.21 50.17 -4.94
C ASP A 707 -26.47 51.59 -5.48
N GLN A 708 -26.81 51.73 -6.76
CA GLN A 708 -27.19 53.02 -7.40
C GLN A 708 -28.66 53.39 -7.22
N THR A 709 -29.57 52.41 -7.17
CA THR A 709 -31.03 52.65 -7.20
C THR A 709 -31.69 52.66 -5.83
N LEU A 710 -31.10 52.04 -4.81
CA LEU A 710 -31.70 51.96 -3.47
C LEU A 710 -31.03 52.94 -2.48
N PRO A 711 -31.82 53.69 -1.71
CA PRO A 711 -31.28 54.61 -0.71
C PRO A 711 -30.60 53.84 0.42
N ARG A 712 -29.43 54.32 0.86
CA ARG A 712 -28.66 53.71 1.94
C ARG A 712 -29.12 54.26 3.30
N GLY A 713 -29.69 53.39 4.13
CA GLY A 713 -30.00 53.75 5.52
C GLY A 713 -28.73 53.92 6.37
N PRO A 714 -28.69 54.85 7.34
CA PRO A 714 -27.54 55.01 8.23
C PRO A 714 -27.28 53.71 9.00
N GLY A 715 -26.05 53.18 8.91
CA GLY A 715 -25.62 51.95 9.58
C GLY A 715 -25.97 50.63 8.85
N GLN A 716 -26.64 50.67 7.69
CA GLN A 716 -26.95 49.46 6.92
C GLN A 716 -25.86 49.08 5.91
N PRO A 717 -25.62 47.77 5.67
CA PRO A 717 -24.70 47.32 4.62
C PRO A 717 -25.20 47.76 3.24
N PRO A 718 -24.30 47.93 2.25
CA PRO A 718 -24.69 48.23 0.87
C PRO A 718 -25.76 47.25 0.36
N PRO A 719 -26.80 47.71 -0.35
CA PRO A 719 -27.84 46.86 -0.92
C PRO A 719 -27.29 45.66 -1.71
N GLY A 720 -26.23 45.85 -2.50
CA GLY A 720 -25.55 44.79 -3.23
C GLY A 720 -24.91 43.73 -2.31
N LYS A 721 -24.32 44.14 -1.18
CA LYS A 721 -23.82 43.20 -0.17
C LYS A 721 -24.96 42.46 0.53
N ALA A 722 -26.07 43.15 0.80
CA ALA A 722 -27.25 42.54 1.39
C ALA A 722 -27.86 41.46 0.48
N LEU A 723 -27.88 41.70 -0.85
CA LEU A 723 -28.29 40.72 -1.87
C LEU A 723 -27.46 39.44 -1.78
N VAL A 724 -26.12 39.55 -1.76
CA VAL A 724 -25.22 38.39 -1.70
C VAL A 724 -25.44 37.56 -0.44
N GLU A 725 -25.59 38.21 0.70
CA GLU A 725 -25.90 37.53 1.97
C GLU A 725 -27.30 36.90 1.95
N ASN A 726 -28.29 37.54 1.32
CA ASN A 726 -29.64 37.00 1.20
C ASN A 726 -29.69 35.78 0.28
N LEU A 727 -28.95 35.78 -0.83
CA LEU A 727 -28.82 34.63 -1.72
C LEU A 727 -28.21 33.43 -0.98
N CYS A 728 -27.15 33.68 -0.20
CA CYS A 728 -26.53 32.66 0.65
C CYS A 728 -27.52 32.10 1.68
N MET A 729 -28.20 32.98 2.44
CA MET A 729 -29.12 32.54 3.49
C MET A 729 -30.39 31.89 2.93
N LYS A 730 -30.83 32.26 1.73
CA LYS A 730 -31.92 31.57 1.02
C LYS A 730 -31.57 30.11 0.76
N ALA A 731 -30.37 29.84 0.24
CA ALA A 731 -29.92 28.48 -0.03
C ALA A 731 -29.75 27.65 1.26
N VAL A 732 -29.22 28.26 2.32
CA VAL A 732 -29.11 27.62 3.65
C VAL A 732 -30.49 27.28 4.20
N ASN A 733 -31.41 28.24 4.24
CA ASN A 733 -32.77 28.07 4.78
C ASN A 733 -33.56 27.01 4.00
N GLN A 734 -33.40 26.96 2.67
CA GLN A 734 -33.99 25.92 1.84
C GLN A 734 -33.42 24.54 2.15
N SER A 735 -32.14 24.43 2.48
CA SER A 735 -31.49 23.14 2.78
C SER A 735 -31.90 22.62 4.16
N ILE A 736 -31.80 23.45 5.20
CA ILE A 736 -32.10 23.05 6.59
C ILE A 736 -33.60 22.80 6.81
N GLY A 737 -34.47 23.50 6.07
CA GLY A 737 -35.92 23.32 6.13
C GLY A 737 -36.41 21.97 5.60
N ARG A 738 -35.50 21.11 5.10
CA ARG A 738 -35.88 19.81 4.52
C ARG A 738 -35.99 18.67 5.52
N ALA A 739 -35.36 18.83 6.68
CA ALA A 739 -35.19 17.78 7.68
C ALA A 739 -36.34 17.66 8.69
N ILE A 740 -37.24 18.65 8.74
CA ILE A 740 -38.37 18.68 9.69
C ILE A 740 -39.64 18.93 8.90
N ARG A 741 -40.56 17.96 8.86
CA ARG A 741 -41.75 18.01 7.99
C ARG A 741 -43.09 18.07 8.69
N HIS A 742 -43.21 17.48 9.87
CA HIS A 742 -44.44 17.50 10.66
C HIS A 742 -44.14 17.67 12.14
N GLN A 743 -45.17 17.93 12.94
CA GLN A 743 -45.05 18.23 14.37
C GLN A 743 -44.34 17.13 15.19
N LYS A 744 -44.48 15.87 14.78
CA LYS A 744 -43.82 14.72 15.41
C LYS A 744 -42.38 14.49 14.95
N ASP A 745 -41.91 15.25 13.95
CA ASP A 745 -40.58 15.08 13.39
C ASP A 745 -39.57 15.94 14.15
N PHE A 746 -38.34 15.44 14.24
CA PHE A 746 -37.25 16.16 14.90
C PHE A 746 -35.92 15.89 14.20
N ALA A 747 -35.11 16.93 14.10
CA ALA A 747 -33.75 16.86 13.60
C ALA A 747 -32.87 17.89 14.33
N SER A 748 -31.60 17.55 14.54
CA SER A 748 -30.60 18.52 14.98
C SER A 748 -29.96 19.19 13.77
N ILE A 749 -29.96 20.52 13.72
CA ILE A 749 -29.30 21.30 12.66
C ILE A 749 -28.03 21.92 13.22
N VAL A 750 -26.88 21.61 12.64
CA VAL A 750 -25.57 22.14 13.03
C VAL A 750 -25.09 23.10 11.95
N LEU A 751 -24.96 24.38 12.29
CA LEU A 751 -24.41 25.42 11.42
C LEU A 751 -22.92 25.61 11.73
N LEU A 752 -22.05 25.05 10.88
CA LEU A 752 -20.61 25.00 11.12
C LEU A 752 -19.88 26.14 10.40
N ASP A 753 -20.02 27.35 10.92
CA ASP A 753 -19.23 28.54 10.52
C ASP A 753 -19.37 29.64 11.59
N GLN A 754 -18.26 30.29 11.97
CA GLN A 754 -18.29 31.40 12.93
C GLN A 754 -19.15 32.59 12.45
N ARG A 755 -19.32 32.75 11.13
CA ARG A 755 -20.11 33.84 10.54
C ARG A 755 -21.61 33.74 10.85
N TYR A 756 -22.14 32.56 11.15
CA TYR A 756 -23.54 32.40 11.58
C TYR A 756 -23.82 33.07 12.93
N ALA A 757 -22.82 33.25 13.78
CA ALA A 757 -22.96 33.94 15.07
C ALA A 757 -23.12 35.47 14.92
N ARG A 758 -22.90 36.03 13.71
CA ARG A 758 -23.05 37.47 13.49
C ARG A 758 -24.53 37.86 13.54
N PRO A 759 -24.92 38.93 14.28
CA PRO A 759 -26.32 39.32 14.41
C PRO A 759 -27.08 39.53 13.09
N PRO A 760 -26.48 40.13 12.03
CA PRO A 760 -27.18 40.29 10.74
C PRO A 760 -27.46 38.98 10.01
N ILE A 761 -26.63 37.95 10.22
CA ILE A 761 -26.80 36.62 9.59
C ILE A 761 -27.80 35.79 10.39
N LEU A 762 -27.70 35.84 11.72
CA LEU A 762 -28.62 35.16 12.62
C LEU A 762 -30.05 35.70 12.47
N GLY A 763 -30.20 37.01 12.21
CA GLY A 763 -31.48 37.64 11.90
C GLY A 763 -32.14 37.17 10.59
N LYS A 764 -31.37 36.57 9.67
CA LYS A 764 -31.86 36.03 8.38
C LYS A 764 -32.33 34.57 8.47
N LEU A 765 -32.18 33.94 9.64
CA LEU A 765 -32.78 32.62 9.90
C LEU A 765 -34.28 32.77 10.18
N PRO A 766 -35.10 31.76 9.82
CA PRO A 766 -36.52 31.73 10.19
C PRO A 766 -36.69 31.80 11.71
N ALA A 767 -37.70 32.53 12.18
CA ALA A 767 -37.93 32.76 13.61
C ALA A 767 -37.95 31.46 14.44
N TRP A 768 -38.64 30.43 13.94
CA TRP A 768 -38.76 29.13 14.62
C TRP A 768 -37.43 28.37 14.78
N ILE A 769 -36.44 28.63 13.93
CA ILE A 769 -35.07 28.11 14.08
C ILE A 769 -34.28 29.05 15.00
N ARG A 770 -34.30 30.35 14.67
CA ARG A 770 -33.52 31.40 15.32
C ARG A 770 -33.69 31.39 16.83
N ASP A 771 -34.92 31.25 17.32
CA ASP A 771 -35.24 31.31 18.74
C ASP A 771 -34.72 30.09 19.52
N ARG A 772 -34.24 29.05 18.82
CA ARG A 772 -33.65 27.82 19.37
C ARG A 772 -32.17 27.65 19.04
N VAL A 773 -31.53 28.63 18.42
CA VAL A 773 -30.09 28.55 18.06
C VAL A 773 -29.24 28.78 19.31
N GLU A 774 -28.35 27.83 19.59
CA GLU A 774 -27.30 27.98 20.60
C GLU A 774 -25.94 28.13 19.93
N VAL A 775 -25.20 29.20 20.26
CA VAL A 775 -23.84 29.41 19.77
C VAL A 775 -22.85 28.73 20.72
N LYS A 776 -22.11 27.73 20.21
CA LYS A 776 -21.04 27.04 20.95
C LYS A 776 -19.71 27.23 20.21
N ALA A 777 -18.67 27.66 20.92
CA ALA A 777 -17.35 27.94 20.32
C ALA A 777 -16.50 26.68 20.09
N THR A 778 -16.78 25.59 20.79
CA THR A 778 -15.97 24.36 20.77
C THR A 778 -16.83 23.12 20.57
N PHE A 779 -16.22 22.06 20.02
CA PHE A 779 -16.90 20.80 19.68
C PHE A 779 -17.51 20.09 20.91
N GLY A 780 -16.78 20.03 22.03
CA GLY A 780 -17.21 19.29 23.23
C GLY A 780 -18.60 19.72 23.76
N PRO A 781 -18.83 21.01 24.06
CA PRO A 781 -20.14 21.52 24.48
C PRO A 781 -21.24 21.34 23.43
N ALA A 782 -20.91 21.50 22.14
CA ALA A 782 -21.87 21.29 21.06
C ALA A 782 -22.33 19.83 20.97
N PHE A 783 -21.38 18.88 21.06
CA PHE A 783 -21.65 17.46 21.06
C PHE A 783 -22.47 17.02 22.29
N ALA A 784 -22.17 17.57 23.47
CA ALA A 784 -22.93 17.30 24.69
C ALA A 784 -24.40 17.76 24.58
N ALA A 785 -24.63 18.96 24.03
CA ALA A 785 -25.98 19.48 23.80
C ALA A 785 -26.77 18.62 22.79
N MET A 786 -26.13 18.22 21.70
CA MET A 786 -26.74 17.33 20.69
C MET A 786 -27.10 15.96 21.28
N ARG A 787 -26.21 15.36 22.08
CA ARG A 787 -26.49 14.08 22.76
C ARG A 787 -27.66 14.20 23.73
N LYS A 788 -27.75 15.30 24.47
CA LYS A 788 -28.87 15.59 25.38
C LYS A 788 -30.19 15.67 24.61
N PHE A 789 -30.23 16.44 23.52
CA PHE A 789 -31.41 16.58 22.67
C PHE A 789 -31.93 15.24 22.14
N HIS A 790 -31.05 14.41 21.56
CA HIS A 790 -31.44 13.09 21.03
C HIS A 790 -31.87 12.12 22.12
N ARG A 791 -31.30 12.21 23.34
CA ARG A 791 -31.75 11.41 24.49
C ARG A 791 -33.15 11.81 24.96
N GLU A 792 -33.46 13.10 25.00
CA GLU A 792 -34.78 13.61 25.39
C GLU A 792 -35.87 13.26 24.37
N LYS A 793 -35.52 13.17 23.07
CA LYS A 793 -36.45 12.84 21.99
C LYS A 793 -36.60 11.34 21.71
N SER A 794 -35.71 10.50 22.23
CA SER A 794 -35.76 9.03 22.06
C SER A 794 -36.55 8.31 23.15
N VAL A 795 -36.93 8.99 24.24
CA VAL A 795 -37.84 8.45 25.25
C VAL A 795 -39.28 8.68 24.75
N PRO A 796 -40.10 7.63 24.55
CA PRO A 796 -41.49 7.79 24.16
C PRO A 796 -42.25 8.50 25.30
N SER A 797 -42.85 9.64 24.98
CA SER A 797 -43.81 10.37 25.84
C SER A 797 -45.17 9.70 25.85
#